data_AF-A0A8H5KPU5-F1
#
_entry.id   AF-A0A8H5KPU5-F1
#
_cell.length_a   1.000
_cell.length_b   1.000
_cell.length_c   1.000
_cell.angle_alpha   90.00
_cell.angle_beta   90.00
_cell.angle_gamma   90.00
#
_symmetry.space_group_name_H-M   'P 1'
#
loop_
_entity.id
_entity.type
_entity.pdbx_description
1 polymer ?
#
loop_
_entity_poly.entity_id
_entity_poly.type
_entity_poly.pdbx_seq_one_letter_code
_entity_poly.pdbx_strand_id
1 'polypeptide(L)'
;MADINSSAYAWNQEFFDRQIQKYPAENTPAVATFSGVHDLITKFLSASGDMEPFLGPSTYQILELEPLCKSCSIDILLSGTDPRVTRPMALLDDRCRRMHHSEPPGGHMRRDRGPLSSSQLLQELKKSNVTGYTSTDAGPLIFGLEFHLQYYVWCEGGPQFHDSRKKRNGKPLRQSRQPYYLKLGDENEPQVHIYETQVSCLIAGIDEDSWVAYQFVDTYYQGEKPLAQDEQHGVKPDPLTGGLFDANLPIWTPREYFLIVYECRLKQVRHAMHNLIARLLLRLEPYTQDEGDVATSLSEGIVNTMDQKKLMQRILNEANRFLPQTIHSICKAIEVWDRLSRRDLAYLSDILKSDSKKSPIPSVKVVTMIEDHIDALRDLQRRAEEQRDLCTGLARKLEMQIVVEDNEVTARQQAGTEMTRYWTGIGLVFLPLTAVTGIFSMQPGILPDSFYKWWIFIIFWIVITLLVILAVEFRSLRSSIPTLRSDRSCSRISPSWYPFTSRLSLLSSSTDFPAEIELIPRSPVATEVLATDMFDSIKTKALLVACLVFSGSALPNGNGKRHWVGTWASMPQEVEPANLAPAPFGGVDAAAQFENTTLRQTFHMSIGADKIRIRFSNIFGKTNLPITAASIALPVDGKAGVGQIDTKTTKQLKFKGKKSVSVPVGEIVYSDPIDFKLKPLSNLALSVYTEKGQLGNKITGHPGSRTTSWMQKGNHVNAASVSEGSTKHWYFANGVDSWAPKDHFAVVLLGDSITDGRGSTDDTNDRWSDALAAHLQESGMSNVAVNNMAAGGNAILSGGLGPILLQRYKRDALEQPGAKFVIIFEGVNDIGPSATDEATQKRIKDGLIAAYTQIAKDIKKAGLSTIGATITQMLGNQYYAPEREVTRVSINDWILKNGTFDHIVDFAALIGSGDKLLPQYDSGDGLHPNPAAYKLMGTKFPIQLFKK
;
A
#
# COMPACT_ATOMS: atom_id res chain seq x y z
N MET A 1 -30.78 19.22 -21.22
CA MET A 1 -30.13 19.09 -19.91
C MET A 1 -29.34 17.77 -19.87
N ALA A 2 -28.24 17.53 -20.58
CA ALA A 2 -27.33 18.39 -21.37
C ALA A 2 -26.82 19.62 -20.61
N ASP A 3 -25.67 19.47 -19.93
CA ASP A 3 -24.44 20.28 -20.12
C ASP A 3 -23.43 20.08 -18.99
N ILE A 4 -22.75 18.91 -18.96
CA ILE A 4 -21.56 18.66 -18.13
C ILE A 4 -20.59 17.76 -18.93
N ASN A 5 -19.75 18.34 -19.80
CA ASN A 5 -18.59 17.67 -20.42
C ASN A 5 -17.69 18.63 -21.25
N SER A 6 -17.29 19.78 -20.72
CA SER A 6 -16.58 20.83 -21.50
C SER A 6 -15.17 21.24 -21.03
N SER A 7 -14.69 20.82 -19.84
CA SER A 7 -13.40 21.30 -19.30
C SER A 7 -12.16 20.70 -19.98
N ALA A 8 -12.25 19.50 -20.58
CA ALA A 8 -11.21 18.98 -21.48
C ALA A 8 -11.35 19.48 -22.93
N TYR A 9 -12.51 20.05 -23.28
CA TYR A 9 -12.82 20.55 -24.62
C TYR A 9 -12.29 21.99 -24.81
N ALA A 10 -12.38 22.82 -23.76
CA ALA A 10 -12.03 24.24 -23.82
C ALA A 10 -10.58 24.55 -24.26
N TRP A 11 -9.60 23.72 -23.90
CA TRP A 11 -8.20 23.93 -24.33
C TRP A 11 -7.97 23.59 -25.81
N ASN A 12 -8.76 22.66 -26.37
CA ASN A 12 -8.74 22.35 -27.80
C ASN A 12 -9.56 23.36 -28.61
N GLN A 13 -10.68 23.86 -28.07
CA GLN A 13 -11.58 24.76 -28.80
C GLN A 13 -10.91 26.08 -29.18
N GLU A 14 -10.12 26.69 -28.28
CA GLU A 14 -9.40 27.95 -28.58
C GLU A 14 -8.26 27.78 -29.62
N PHE A 15 -7.83 26.55 -29.88
CA PHE A 15 -6.88 26.18 -30.94
C PHE A 15 -7.60 25.89 -32.26
N PHE A 16 -8.73 25.17 -32.22
CA PHE A 16 -9.55 24.82 -33.40
C PHE A 16 -10.32 26.03 -33.98
N ASP A 17 -10.86 26.92 -33.15
CA ASP A 17 -11.62 28.10 -33.59
C ASP A 17 -10.75 29.09 -34.42
N ARG A 18 -9.41 28.99 -34.32
CA ARG A 18 -8.45 29.75 -35.13
C ARG A 18 -8.13 29.10 -36.48
N GLN A 19 -8.57 27.86 -36.72
CA GLN A 19 -8.32 27.12 -37.96
C GLN A 19 -9.61 26.88 -38.78
N ILE A 20 -10.79 26.82 -38.14
CA ILE A 20 -12.09 26.66 -38.81
C ILE A 20 -12.57 27.99 -39.42
N GLN A 21 -11.84 28.47 -40.43
CA GLN A 21 -12.31 29.56 -41.31
C GLN A 21 -12.06 29.29 -42.80
N LYS A 22 -11.64 28.07 -43.17
CA LYS A 22 -11.33 27.72 -44.57
C LYS A 22 -11.74 26.28 -44.95
N TYR A 23 -12.69 26.25 -45.88
CA TYR A 23 -13.12 25.16 -46.77
C TYR A 23 -14.17 24.13 -46.28
N PRO A 24 -15.23 23.85 -47.09
CA PRO A 24 -16.27 22.86 -46.82
C PRO A 24 -15.95 21.46 -47.37
N ALA A 25 -16.79 20.48 -47.01
CA ALA A 25 -16.64 19.05 -47.29
C ALA A 25 -16.94 18.63 -48.73
N GLU A 26 -16.41 17.46 -49.16
CA GLU A 26 -17.19 16.39 -49.84
C GLU A 26 -16.36 15.11 -50.18
N ASN A 27 -17.08 13.96 -50.21
CA ASN A 27 -16.80 12.67 -50.89
C ASN A 27 -15.78 11.63 -50.33
N THR A 28 -16.28 10.40 -50.17
CA THR A 28 -15.60 9.16 -49.74
C THR A 28 -15.49 8.14 -50.89
N PRO A 29 -14.38 7.38 -51.00
CA PRO A 29 -14.42 6.07 -51.67
C PRO A 29 -13.82 4.90 -50.86
N ALA A 30 -14.10 3.68 -51.35
CA ALA A 30 -14.14 2.41 -50.62
C ALA A 30 -12.79 1.73 -50.25
N VAL A 31 -12.90 0.60 -49.54
CA VAL A 31 -11.84 -0.26 -49.01
C VAL A 31 -11.73 -1.54 -49.86
N ALA A 32 -10.50 -2.03 -50.09
CA ALA A 32 -10.24 -3.30 -50.76
C ALA A 32 -10.07 -4.46 -49.75
N THR A 33 -10.60 -5.63 -50.08
CA THR A 33 -10.61 -6.83 -49.23
C THR A 33 -9.58 -7.87 -49.67
N PHE A 34 -8.89 -8.52 -48.71
CA PHE A 34 -8.06 -9.70 -48.96
C PHE A 34 -8.23 -10.79 -47.89
N SER A 35 -7.87 -12.02 -48.26
CA SER A 35 -8.24 -13.29 -47.62
C SER A 35 -7.33 -13.72 -46.46
N GLY A 36 -7.92 -14.30 -45.39
CA GLY A 36 -7.20 -15.25 -44.52
C GLY A 36 -7.16 -14.99 -43.01
N VAL A 37 -8.06 -14.17 -42.45
CA VAL A 37 -8.10 -13.81 -41.01
C VAL A 37 -8.14 -15.02 -40.06
N HIS A 38 -8.81 -16.12 -40.44
CA HIS A 38 -9.00 -17.31 -39.60
C HIS A 38 -7.69 -18.05 -39.27
N ASP A 39 -6.79 -18.18 -40.26
CA ASP A 39 -5.49 -18.84 -40.09
C ASP A 39 -4.53 -17.96 -39.26
N LEU A 40 -4.64 -16.63 -39.42
CA LEU A 40 -3.93 -15.62 -38.63
C LEU A 40 -4.20 -15.75 -37.13
N ILE A 41 -5.48 -15.79 -36.75
CA ILE A 41 -5.93 -15.89 -35.35
C ILE A 41 -5.45 -17.21 -34.73
N THR A 42 -5.63 -18.33 -35.44
CA THR A 42 -5.24 -19.66 -34.97
C THR A 42 -3.75 -19.74 -34.63
N LYS A 43 -2.91 -19.09 -35.44
CA LYS A 43 -1.46 -19.08 -35.26
C LYS A 43 -0.98 -18.05 -34.23
N PHE A 44 -1.56 -16.86 -34.17
CA PHE A 44 -1.30 -15.86 -33.13
C PHE A 44 -1.51 -16.43 -31.72
N LEU A 45 -2.64 -17.11 -31.51
CA LEU A 45 -2.94 -17.75 -30.22
C LEU A 45 -1.98 -18.93 -29.92
N SER A 46 -1.37 -19.55 -30.93
CA SER A 46 -0.39 -20.63 -30.74
C SER A 46 1.02 -20.13 -30.35
N ALA A 47 1.36 -18.88 -30.71
CA ALA A 47 2.66 -18.27 -30.40
C ALA A 47 2.82 -17.93 -28.90
N SER A 48 1.72 -17.87 -28.13
CA SER A 48 1.76 -17.78 -26.66
C SER A 48 2.21 -19.10 -25.98
N GLY A 49 2.81 -20.02 -26.74
CA GLY A 49 3.55 -21.19 -26.27
C GLY A 49 2.73 -22.45 -25.98
N ASP A 50 1.39 -22.39 -26.04
CA ASP A 50 0.60 -23.27 -25.18
C ASP A 50 -0.80 -23.64 -25.70
N MET A 51 -1.16 -23.59 -27.01
CA MET A 51 -2.51 -23.99 -27.54
C MET A 51 -2.60 -25.21 -28.49
N GLU A 52 -3.61 -26.09 -28.29
CA GLU A 52 -4.02 -27.16 -29.22
C GLU A 52 -5.21 -26.68 -30.08
N PRO A 53 -5.38 -27.22 -31.30
CA PRO A 53 -6.48 -26.85 -32.18
C PRO A 53 -7.81 -27.48 -31.72
N PHE A 54 -8.45 -26.89 -30.70
CA PHE A 54 -9.80 -27.30 -30.29
C PHE A 54 -10.86 -26.71 -31.24
N LEU A 55 -11.23 -27.48 -32.27
CA LEU A 55 -12.41 -27.24 -33.09
C LEU A 55 -13.66 -27.72 -32.35
N GLY A 56 -14.26 -26.83 -31.56
CA GLY A 56 -15.54 -27.04 -30.89
C GLY A 56 -16.14 -25.69 -30.48
N PRO A 57 -17.45 -25.49 -30.64
CA PRO A 57 -18.02 -24.15 -30.64
C PRO A 57 -17.89 -23.52 -29.26
N SER A 58 -17.35 -22.31 -29.29
CA SER A 58 -17.54 -21.36 -28.21
C SER A 58 -18.07 -20.07 -28.78
N THR A 59 -18.90 -19.38 -28.01
CA THR A 59 -19.70 -18.24 -28.45
C THR A 59 -18.88 -16.95 -28.59
N TYR A 60 -17.79 -17.01 -29.36
CA TYR A 60 -17.75 -16.12 -30.51
C TYR A 60 -18.81 -16.64 -31.48
N GLN A 61 -19.72 -15.77 -31.90
CA GLN A 61 -20.56 -16.11 -33.03
C GLN A 61 -19.66 -16.37 -34.24
N ILE A 62 -19.67 -17.62 -34.70
CA ILE A 62 -19.39 -17.98 -36.08
C ILE A 62 -20.61 -17.53 -36.90
N LEU A 63 -20.86 -16.22 -36.88
CA LEU A 63 -21.71 -15.47 -37.80
C LEU A 63 -20.74 -14.45 -38.43
N GLU A 64 -20.44 -14.47 -39.72
CA GLU A 64 -21.23 -15.00 -40.85
C GLU A 64 -20.38 -15.76 -41.89
N LEU A 65 -19.24 -16.34 -41.49
CA LEU A 65 -18.33 -16.98 -42.45
C LEU A 65 -18.86 -18.27 -43.11
N GLU A 66 -19.80 -18.99 -42.48
CA GLU A 66 -20.31 -20.26 -43.02
C GLU A 66 -21.43 -20.11 -44.08
N PRO A 67 -22.45 -19.24 -43.91
CA PRO A 67 -23.48 -19.02 -44.94
C PRO A 67 -22.92 -18.44 -46.24
N LEU A 68 -21.90 -17.58 -46.16
CA LEU A 68 -21.22 -16.98 -47.34
C LEU A 68 -20.57 -18.03 -48.25
N CYS A 69 -20.28 -19.24 -47.75
CA CYS A 69 -19.60 -20.29 -48.50
C CYS A 69 -20.54 -21.17 -49.35
N LYS A 70 -21.87 -20.95 -49.33
CA LYS A 70 -22.83 -21.74 -50.11
C LYS A 70 -23.76 -20.89 -50.95
N SER A 71 -23.55 -20.93 -52.27
CA SER A 71 -24.55 -20.61 -53.30
C SER A 71 -25.12 -19.19 -53.32
N CYS A 72 -24.28 -18.17 -53.13
CA CYS A 72 -24.48 -16.88 -53.81
C CYS A 72 -23.35 -16.68 -54.83
N SER A 73 -23.68 -16.25 -56.05
CA SER A 73 -22.66 -16.04 -57.09
C SER A 73 -21.80 -14.82 -56.76
N ILE A 74 -20.50 -14.91 -57.05
CA ILE A 74 -19.53 -13.86 -56.73
C ILE A 74 -19.84 -12.54 -57.44
N ASP A 75 -20.48 -12.58 -58.62
CA ASP A 75 -20.89 -11.40 -59.39
C ASP A 75 -22.01 -10.58 -58.70
N ILE A 76 -22.82 -11.21 -57.84
CA ILE A 76 -23.88 -10.54 -57.07
C ILE A 76 -23.29 -9.79 -55.87
N LEU A 77 -22.22 -10.32 -55.27
CA LEU A 77 -21.44 -9.63 -54.23
C LEU A 77 -20.64 -8.45 -54.80
N LEU A 78 -20.12 -8.58 -56.02
CA LEU A 78 -19.35 -7.53 -56.70
C LEU A 78 -20.20 -6.35 -57.20
N SER A 79 -21.49 -6.57 -57.46
CA SER A 79 -22.43 -5.53 -57.91
C SER A 79 -23.13 -4.77 -56.77
N GLY A 80 -22.99 -5.22 -55.52
CA GLY A 80 -23.45 -4.50 -54.33
C GLY A 80 -24.97 -4.45 -54.12
N THR A 81 -25.74 -5.29 -54.82
CA THR A 81 -27.21 -5.22 -54.84
C THR A 81 -27.94 -6.07 -53.79
N ASP A 82 -27.22 -6.78 -52.90
CA ASP A 82 -27.85 -7.57 -51.84
C ASP A 82 -27.96 -6.77 -50.52
N PRO A 83 -29.18 -6.52 -49.99
CA PRO A 83 -29.40 -5.69 -48.81
C PRO A 83 -28.94 -6.30 -47.48
N ARG A 84 -28.31 -7.48 -47.48
CA ARG A 84 -27.91 -8.22 -46.27
C ARG A 84 -26.45 -8.05 -45.83
N VAL A 85 -25.65 -7.24 -46.54
CA VAL A 85 -24.21 -7.08 -46.24
C VAL A 85 -23.96 -5.98 -45.19
N THR A 86 -23.85 -6.35 -43.91
CA THR A 86 -23.54 -5.42 -42.80
C THR A 86 -22.32 -5.85 -41.95
N ARG A 87 -21.13 -5.64 -42.53
CA ARG A 87 -19.77 -5.46 -41.94
C ARG A 87 -19.40 -6.13 -40.59
N PRO A 88 -18.38 -7.04 -40.56
CA PRO A 88 -17.73 -7.49 -39.32
C PRO A 88 -16.52 -6.61 -38.90
N MET A 89 -16.32 -6.42 -37.58
CA MET A 89 -15.23 -5.60 -37.01
C MET A 89 -13.93 -6.39 -36.76
N ALA A 90 -13.10 -6.50 -37.79
CA ALA A 90 -11.65 -6.48 -37.61
C ALA A 90 -11.15 -5.12 -38.14
N LEU A 91 -10.68 -4.25 -37.24
CA LEU A 91 -10.30 -2.88 -37.61
C LEU A 91 -8.89 -2.84 -38.21
N LEU A 92 -8.84 -3.04 -39.53
CA LEU A 92 -7.73 -2.62 -40.39
C LEU A 92 -7.78 -1.10 -40.54
N ASP A 93 -6.83 -0.40 -39.92
CA ASP A 93 -6.63 1.04 -40.12
C ASP A 93 -5.46 1.25 -41.11
N ASP A 94 -5.80 1.44 -42.37
CA ASP A 94 -4.86 1.78 -43.44
C ASP A 94 -4.86 3.30 -43.63
N ARG A 95 -3.93 3.97 -42.94
CA ARG A 95 -3.76 5.45 -42.98
C ARG A 95 -3.10 5.94 -44.28
N CYS A 96 -2.81 5.06 -45.23
CA CYS A 96 -2.12 5.43 -46.46
C CYS A 96 -3.05 6.12 -47.49
N ARG A 97 -3.48 7.34 -47.19
CA ARG A 97 -4.13 8.25 -48.17
C ARG A 97 -3.42 9.60 -48.22
N ARG A 98 -2.59 9.76 -49.26
CA ARG A 98 -2.06 11.09 -49.67
C ARG A 98 -3.22 12.05 -49.90
N MET A 99 -3.13 13.27 -49.36
CA MET A 99 -3.88 14.39 -49.93
C MET A 99 -3.40 14.65 -51.36
N HIS A 100 -4.32 14.79 -52.31
CA HIS A 100 -3.99 15.24 -53.65
C HIS A 100 -3.58 16.71 -53.64
N HIS A 101 -2.45 17.04 -54.29
CA HIS A 101 -2.46 17.85 -55.52
C HIS A 101 -1.08 17.80 -56.23
N SER A 102 -1.11 17.76 -57.57
CA SER A 102 0.02 17.82 -58.53
C SER A 102 1.14 16.76 -58.45
N GLU A 103 1.12 15.82 -59.41
CA GLU A 103 2.29 15.08 -59.93
C GLU A 103 2.85 15.80 -61.18
N PRO A 104 4.00 15.39 -61.76
CA PRO A 104 5.32 15.07 -61.16
C PRO A 104 6.45 15.84 -61.90
N PRO A 105 7.75 15.58 -61.62
CA PRO A 105 8.44 14.59 -62.45
C PRO A 105 9.52 13.75 -61.73
N GLY A 106 9.62 12.46 -62.09
CA GLY A 106 10.82 11.65 -61.84
C GLY A 106 10.83 10.80 -60.56
N GLY A 107 10.03 9.73 -60.51
CA GLY A 107 10.12 8.69 -59.49
C GLY A 107 9.07 7.61 -59.69
N HIS A 108 9.47 6.35 -59.91
CA HIS A 108 8.54 5.28 -60.26
C HIS A 108 7.61 4.91 -59.09
N MET A 109 6.29 5.06 -59.32
CA MET A 109 5.26 4.39 -58.51
C MET A 109 5.47 2.86 -58.54
N ARG A 110 5.47 2.22 -57.37
CA ARG A 110 5.20 0.78 -57.26
C ARG A 110 3.70 0.56 -57.07
N ARG A 111 3.07 -0.06 -58.07
CA ARG A 111 1.78 -0.73 -57.92
C ARG A 111 2.00 -2.17 -57.44
N ASP A 112 0.97 -2.77 -56.86
CA ASP A 112 0.79 -4.22 -56.68
C ASP A 112 1.69 -4.98 -55.69
N ARG A 113 1.75 -4.52 -54.42
CA ARG A 113 1.77 -5.43 -53.24
C ARG A 113 0.94 -4.84 -52.09
N GLY A 114 -0.08 -5.57 -51.66
CA GLY A 114 -0.93 -5.20 -50.52
C GLY A 114 -0.33 -5.59 -49.16
N PRO A 115 -1.13 -5.58 -48.07
CA PRO A 115 -0.68 -6.01 -46.76
C PRO A 115 -0.16 -7.46 -46.76
N LEU A 116 0.66 -7.79 -45.76
CA LEU A 116 1.34 -9.09 -45.63
C LEU A 116 0.37 -10.27 -45.76
N SER A 117 0.80 -11.31 -46.47
CA SER A 117 0.06 -12.57 -46.47
C SER A 117 0.06 -13.20 -45.07
N SER A 118 -0.97 -13.99 -44.77
CA SER A 118 -1.05 -14.73 -43.50
C SER A 118 0.15 -15.63 -43.22
N SER A 119 0.83 -16.08 -44.29
CA SER A 119 2.07 -16.86 -44.22
C SER A 119 3.31 -16.02 -43.91
N GLN A 120 3.38 -14.76 -44.36
CA GLN A 120 4.48 -13.84 -44.06
C GLN A 120 4.39 -13.33 -42.61
N LEU A 121 3.21 -12.92 -42.14
CA LEU A 121 3.02 -12.49 -40.75
C LEU A 121 3.37 -13.62 -39.75
N LEU A 122 3.03 -14.86 -40.09
CA LEU A 122 3.40 -16.05 -39.32
C LEU A 122 4.92 -16.26 -39.19
N GLN A 123 5.67 -15.91 -40.23
CA GLN A 123 7.11 -16.18 -40.29
C GLN A 123 7.91 -15.22 -39.41
N GLU A 124 7.40 -14.00 -39.21
CA GLU A 124 7.95 -13.04 -38.26
C GLU A 124 7.54 -13.35 -36.81
N LEU A 125 6.24 -13.61 -36.55
CA LEU A 125 5.74 -13.98 -35.20
C LEU A 125 6.30 -15.31 -34.66
N LYS A 126 7.04 -16.08 -35.46
CA LYS A 126 7.77 -17.29 -35.03
C LYS A 126 9.21 -17.04 -34.58
N LYS A 127 9.77 -15.84 -34.81
CA LYS A 127 11.10 -15.47 -34.33
C LYS A 127 11.01 -15.10 -32.86
N SER A 128 11.67 -15.87 -32.01
CA SER A 128 11.43 -15.90 -30.57
C SER A 128 11.85 -14.62 -29.82
N ASN A 129 10.95 -14.10 -28.96
CA ASN A 129 11.25 -13.35 -27.75
C ASN A 129 12.26 -12.17 -27.87
N VAL A 130 11.96 -11.17 -28.72
CA VAL A 130 12.73 -9.91 -28.77
C VAL A 130 11.78 -8.72 -28.95
N THR A 131 11.73 -7.83 -27.96
CA THR A 131 11.49 -6.40 -28.24
C THR A 131 12.79 -5.84 -28.81
N GLY A 132 12.73 -5.33 -30.04
CA GLY A 132 13.87 -4.78 -30.76
C GLY A 132 13.78 -4.99 -32.27
N TYR A 133 14.32 -4.04 -33.02
CA TYR A 133 14.26 -3.97 -34.48
C TYR A 133 14.84 -5.22 -35.18
N THR A 134 14.04 -5.87 -36.04
CA THR A 134 14.42 -7.02 -36.88
C THR A 134 14.42 -6.65 -38.36
N SER A 135 15.61 -6.42 -38.93
CA SER A 135 15.82 -6.43 -40.38
C SER A 135 15.83 -7.86 -40.91
N THR A 136 15.24 -8.12 -42.08
CA THR A 136 15.18 -9.49 -42.64
C THR A 136 15.55 -9.50 -44.14
N ASP A 137 16.49 -10.37 -44.51
CA ASP A 137 17.01 -10.51 -45.89
C ASP A 137 16.05 -11.28 -46.84
N ALA A 138 14.73 -11.29 -46.58
CA ALA A 138 13.78 -12.23 -47.20
C ALA A 138 12.40 -11.65 -47.59
N GLY A 139 12.37 -10.46 -48.19
CA GLY A 139 11.15 -9.86 -48.78
C GLY A 139 10.35 -8.98 -47.81
N PRO A 140 9.52 -8.05 -48.31
CA PRO A 140 9.37 -6.76 -47.63
C PRO A 140 8.37 -6.75 -46.46
N LEU A 141 8.91 -6.90 -45.26
CA LEU A 141 8.76 -5.91 -44.18
C LEU A 141 10.11 -5.21 -44.00
N ILE A 142 10.13 -3.95 -43.56
CA ILE A 142 11.38 -3.23 -43.25
C ILE A 142 11.46 -2.85 -41.76
N PHE A 143 10.34 -2.71 -41.05
CA PHE A 143 10.33 -2.63 -39.59
C PHE A 143 9.03 -3.18 -38.96
N GLY A 144 9.10 -3.52 -37.67
CA GLY A 144 7.95 -3.86 -36.83
C GLY A 144 8.17 -3.39 -35.39
N LEU A 145 7.11 -2.90 -34.74
CA LEU A 145 7.07 -2.44 -33.35
C LEU A 145 5.91 -3.14 -32.65
N GLU A 146 6.18 -3.92 -31.60
CA GLU A 146 5.14 -4.67 -30.90
C GLU A 146 5.24 -4.58 -29.38
N PHE A 147 4.09 -4.73 -28.72
CA PHE A 147 4.02 -4.88 -27.26
C PHE A 147 2.87 -5.81 -26.85
N HIS A 148 3.06 -6.46 -25.71
CA HIS A 148 2.05 -7.35 -25.09
C HIS A 148 1.95 -7.03 -23.60
N LEU A 149 0.80 -6.50 -23.17
CA LEU A 149 0.52 -6.18 -21.78
C LEU A 149 -0.53 -7.15 -21.24
N GLN A 150 -0.09 -8.06 -20.38
CA GLN A 150 -0.97 -9.01 -19.67
C GLN A 150 -1.35 -8.46 -18.31
N TYR A 151 -2.64 -8.52 -17.97
CA TYR A 151 -3.18 -7.95 -16.73
C TYR A 151 -4.44 -8.67 -16.27
N TYR A 152 -4.98 -8.25 -15.13
CA TYR A 152 -6.22 -8.76 -14.57
C TYR A 152 -7.25 -7.64 -14.44
N VAL A 153 -8.53 -7.95 -14.66
CA VAL A 153 -9.67 -7.04 -14.52
C VAL A 153 -10.61 -7.56 -13.45
N TRP A 154 -11.07 -6.66 -12.58
CA TRP A 154 -12.13 -6.90 -11.60
C TRP A 154 -13.49 -6.47 -12.18
N CYS A 155 -14.48 -7.35 -12.15
CA CYS A 155 -15.84 -7.10 -12.60
C CYS A 155 -16.84 -7.47 -11.49
N GLU A 156 -17.94 -6.73 -11.40
CA GLU A 156 -18.98 -6.90 -10.38
C GLU A 156 -20.35 -7.06 -11.04
N GLY A 157 -21.12 -8.04 -10.56
CA GLY A 157 -22.39 -8.43 -11.13
C GLY A 157 -22.26 -9.23 -12.44
N GLY A 158 -23.42 -9.63 -12.97
CA GLY A 158 -23.51 -10.45 -14.18
C GLY A 158 -23.08 -11.92 -14.01
N PRO A 159 -23.25 -12.74 -15.06
CA PRO A 159 -22.85 -14.14 -15.06
C PRO A 159 -21.32 -14.28 -15.19
N GLN A 160 -20.76 -15.37 -14.65
CA GLN A 160 -19.36 -15.69 -14.85
C GLN A 160 -19.10 -16.13 -16.30
N PHE A 161 -18.39 -15.29 -17.06
CA PHE A 161 -17.82 -15.70 -18.35
C PHE A 161 -16.59 -16.62 -18.17
N HIS A 162 -16.38 -17.54 -19.11
CA HIS A 162 -15.18 -18.37 -19.18
C HIS A 162 -14.48 -18.14 -20.52
N ASP A 163 -13.15 -18.01 -20.53
CA ASP A 163 -12.44 -18.04 -21.82
C ASP A 163 -12.55 -19.44 -22.38
N SER A 164 -12.96 -19.47 -23.63
CA SER A 164 -13.42 -20.63 -24.34
C SER A 164 -12.42 -21.12 -25.37
N ARG A 165 -11.41 -20.29 -25.66
CA ARG A 165 -10.17 -20.66 -26.35
C ARG A 165 -9.35 -21.55 -25.41
N LYS A 166 -8.71 -22.61 -25.93
CA LYS A 166 -8.06 -23.65 -25.11
C LYS A 166 -6.59 -23.91 -25.45
N LYS A 167 -5.83 -24.09 -24.38
CA LYS A 167 -4.42 -24.49 -24.33
C LYS A 167 -4.20 -25.94 -24.80
N ARG A 168 -2.94 -26.34 -25.09
CA ARG A 168 -2.52 -27.71 -25.49
C ARG A 168 -2.88 -28.73 -24.43
N ASN A 169 -2.76 -28.30 -23.18
CA ASN A 169 -3.15 -29.03 -22.00
C ASN A 169 -4.68 -29.00 -21.73
N GLY A 170 -5.50 -28.57 -22.69
CA GLY A 170 -6.96 -28.51 -22.61
C GLY A 170 -7.56 -27.42 -21.73
N LYS A 171 -6.75 -26.64 -21.00
CA LYS A 171 -7.20 -25.57 -20.09
C LYS A 171 -7.59 -24.30 -20.85
N PRO A 172 -8.42 -23.40 -20.30
CA PRO A 172 -8.66 -22.08 -20.89
C PRO A 172 -7.38 -21.29 -21.20
N LEU A 173 -7.40 -20.50 -22.28
CA LEU A 173 -6.29 -19.60 -22.65
C LEU A 173 -6.11 -18.48 -21.61
N ARG A 174 -7.21 -17.92 -21.12
CA ARG A 174 -7.28 -17.00 -19.99
C ARG A 174 -8.07 -17.59 -18.83
N GLN A 175 -7.62 -17.33 -17.62
CA GLN A 175 -8.30 -17.75 -16.41
C GLN A 175 -9.35 -16.73 -15.97
N SER A 176 -10.59 -17.19 -15.83
CA SER A 176 -11.66 -16.53 -15.08
C SER A 176 -11.72 -17.09 -13.67
N ARG A 177 -11.88 -16.25 -12.64
CA ARG A 177 -12.01 -16.69 -11.24
C ARG A 177 -13.18 -15.99 -10.56
N GLN A 178 -13.77 -16.70 -9.60
CA GLN A 178 -14.76 -16.16 -8.68
C GLN A 178 -14.23 -16.40 -7.25
N PRO A 179 -13.78 -15.36 -6.52
CA PRO A 179 -13.27 -15.51 -5.17
C PRO A 179 -14.42 -15.66 -4.15
N TYR A 180 -15.15 -16.76 -4.22
CA TYR A 180 -16.40 -16.99 -3.48
C TYR A 180 -16.25 -16.96 -1.94
N TYR A 181 -15.03 -17.15 -1.44
CA TYR A 181 -14.65 -17.11 -0.01
C TYR A 181 -14.32 -15.70 0.51
N LEU A 182 -14.29 -14.65 -0.33
CA LEU A 182 -14.08 -13.25 0.10
C LEU A 182 -15.40 -12.49 0.42
N LYS A 183 -16.54 -13.20 0.48
CA LYS A 183 -17.82 -12.63 0.89
C LYS A 183 -17.81 -12.31 2.39
N LEU A 184 -17.90 -11.02 2.72
CA LEU A 184 -17.94 -10.55 4.12
C LEU A 184 -19.37 -10.55 4.65
N GLY A 185 -19.98 -11.74 4.75
CA GLY A 185 -21.18 -11.99 5.55
C GLY A 185 -22.52 -11.41 5.06
N ASP A 186 -22.55 -10.54 4.05
CA ASP A 186 -23.80 -9.99 3.49
C ASP A 186 -24.23 -10.78 2.23
N GLU A 187 -25.46 -11.30 2.26
CA GLU A 187 -26.05 -12.05 1.15
C GLU A 187 -26.34 -11.18 -0.07
N ASN A 188 -26.40 -9.85 0.10
CA ASN A 188 -26.69 -8.88 -0.96
C ASN A 188 -25.48 -8.43 -1.78
N GLU A 189 -24.24 -8.88 -1.47
CA GLU A 189 -23.06 -8.44 -2.23
C GLU A 189 -23.10 -8.94 -3.69
N PRO A 190 -22.81 -8.06 -4.68
CA PRO A 190 -22.76 -8.46 -6.08
C PRO A 190 -21.66 -9.50 -6.32
N GLN A 191 -21.92 -10.48 -7.19
CA GLN A 191 -20.92 -11.50 -7.51
C GLN A 191 -19.70 -10.87 -8.16
N VAL A 192 -18.52 -11.13 -7.59
CA VAL A 192 -17.23 -10.65 -8.09
C VAL A 192 -16.62 -11.67 -9.02
N HIS A 193 -16.14 -11.22 -10.17
CA HIS A 193 -15.40 -12.03 -11.13
C HIS A 193 -14.09 -11.35 -11.50
N ILE A 194 -13.01 -12.13 -11.58
CA ILE A 194 -11.68 -11.66 -11.95
C ILE A 194 -11.24 -12.36 -13.23
N TYR A 195 -10.80 -11.58 -14.22
CA TYR A 195 -10.48 -12.06 -15.56
C TYR A 195 -9.03 -11.75 -15.93
N GLU A 196 -8.28 -12.78 -16.32
CA GLU A 196 -6.98 -12.63 -16.96
C GLU A 196 -7.17 -12.11 -18.39
N THR A 197 -6.52 -11.02 -18.76
CA THR A 197 -6.70 -10.37 -20.07
C THR A 197 -5.35 -9.91 -20.61
N GLN A 198 -5.28 -9.65 -21.91
CA GLN A 198 -4.11 -9.15 -22.59
C GLN A 198 -4.51 -8.13 -23.66
N VAL A 199 -3.77 -7.04 -23.72
CA VAL A 199 -3.71 -6.14 -24.88
C VAL A 199 -2.42 -6.43 -25.63
N SER A 200 -2.51 -6.61 -26.93
CA SER A 200 -1.36 -6.78 -27.83
C SER A 200 -1.45 -5.80 -28.98
N CYS A 201 -0.36 -5.13 -29.32
CA CYS A 201 -0.28 -4.23 -30.46
C CYS A 201 0.92 -4.58 -31.34
N LEU A 202 0.76 -4.49 -32.65
CA LEU A 202 1.80 -4.64 -33.67
C LEU A 202 1.63 -3.53 -34.71
N ILE A 203 2.66 -2.69 -34.88
CA ILE A 203 2.74 -1.67 -35.93
C ILE A 203 3.87 -2.08 -36.87
N ALA A 204 3.57 -2.30 -38.14
CA ALA A 204 4.54 -2.85 -39.10
C ALA A 204 4.43 -2.18 -40.46
N GLY A 205 5.56 -2.00 -41.14
CA GLY A 205 5.60 -1.22 -42.38
C GLY A 205 6.86 -1.40 -43.22
N ILE A 206 6.87 -0.67 -44.34
CA ILE A 206 7.99 -0.57 -45.28
C ILE A 206 8.83 0.68 -44.97
N ASP A 207 8.20 1.75 -44.52
CA ASP A 207 8.83 3.02 -44.15
C ASP A 207 7.89 3.84 -43.24
N GLU A 208 8.33 5.03 -42.82
CA GLU A 208 7.53 5.90 -41.93
C GLU A 208 6.26 6.45 -42.60
N ASP A 209 6.18 6.43 -43.93
CA ASP A 209 5.02 6.86 -44.72
C ASP A 209 4.03 5.70 -45.01
N SER A 210 4.49 4.45 -44.92
CA SER A 210 3.76 3.25 -45.37
C SER A 210 3.77 2.13 -44.31
N TRP A 211 2.80 2.17 -43.39
CA TRP A 211 2.67 1.24 -42.27
C TRP A 211 1.21 0.97 -41.88
N VAL A 212 0.99 -0.14 -41.17
CA VAL A 212 -0.33 -0.57 -40.66
C VAL A 212 -0.21 -0.96 -39.19
N ALA A 213 -1.23 -0.64 -38.40
CA ALA A 213 -1.31 -1.01 -36.99
C ALA A 213 -2.43 -2.04 -36.73
N TYR A 214 -2.10 -3.07 -35.96
CA TYR A 214 -2.99 -4.13 -35.51
C TYR A 214 -3.05 -4.13 -33.98
N GLN A 215 -4.24 -4.35 -33.41
CA GLN A 215 -4.39 -4.50 -31.97
C GLN A 215 -5.40 -5.58 -31.62
N PHE A 216 -5.05 -6.40 -30.63
CA PHE A 216 -5.85 -7.50 -30.13
C PHE A 216 -6.10 -7.26 -28.64
N VAL A 217 -7.37 -7.18 -28.24
CA VAL A 217 -7.78 -6.93 -26.86
C VAL A 217 -8.69 -8.07 -26.42
N ASP A 218 -8.34 -8.76 -25.33
CA ASP A 218 -9.18 -9.81 -24.76
C ASP A 218 -10.41 -9.20 -24.06
N THR A 219 -11.59 -9.31 -24.68
CA THR A 219 -12.88 -8.79 -24.16
C THR A 219 -13.90 -9.87 -23.79
N TYR A 220 -13.49 -11.15 -23.71
CA TYR A 220 -14.37 -12.32 -23.48
C TYR A 220 -15.26 -12.24 -22.23
N TYR A 221 -14.95 -11.34 -21.30
CA TYR A 221 -15.69 -11.08 -20.07
C TYR A 221 -16.78 -10.00 -20.18
N GLN A 222 -16.99 -9.41 -21.37
CA GLN A 222 -17.97 -8.33 -21.60
C GLN A 222 -19.29 -8.81 -22.23
N GLY A 223 -19.35 -10.07 -22.67
CA GLY A 223 -20.49 -10.65 -23.39
C GLY A 223 -20.65 -10.13 -24.83
N GLU A 224 -21.75 -10.50 -25.50
CA GLU A 224 -22.09 -10.04 -26.86
C GLU A 224 -22.62 -8.59 -26.88
N LYS A 225 -21.86 -7.65 -26.31
CA LYS A 225 -22.14 -6.21 -26.46
C LYS A 225 -21.29 -5.64 -27.59
N PRO A 226 -21.89 -5.15 -28.70
CA PRO A 226 -21.11 -4.46 -29.72
C PRO A 226 -20.51 -3.18 -29.13
N LEU A 227 -19.26 -2.89 -29.50
CA LEU A 227 -18.62 -1.62 -29.22
C LEU A 227 -19.33 -0.54 -30.03
N ALA A 228 -20.12 0.32 -29.36
CA ALA A 228 -20.80 1.43 -30.01
C ALA A 228 -19.76 2.40 -30.60
N GLN A 229 -19.75 2.52 -31.93
CA GLN A 229 -19.00 3.55 -32.66
C GLN A 229 -19.96 4.69 -33.02
N ASP A 230 -20.37 5.47 -32.03
CA ASP A 230 -21.10 6.71 -32.29
C ASP A 230 -20.09 7.82 -32.63
N GLU A 231 -20.01 8.22 -33.90
CA GLU A 231 -19.26 9.40 -34.35
C GLU A 231 -19.93 10.67 -33.81
N GLN A 232 -19.49 11.13 -32.63
CA GLN A 232 -20.04 12.32 -32.00
C GLN A 232 -19.35 13.58 -32.55
N HIS A 233 -20.13 14.40 -33.27
CA HIS A 233 -19.71 15.72 -33.78
C HIS A 233 -18.52 15.72 -34.77
N GLY A 234 -18.38 14.67 -35.59
CA GLY A 234 -17.37 14.60 -36.66
C GLY A 234 -15.97 14.19 -36.20
N VAL A 235 -15.79 13.89 -34.91
CA VAL A 235 -14.59 13.29 -34.33
C VAL A 235 -14.71 11.78 -34.45
N LYS A 236 -13.70 11.10 -35.00
CA LYS A 236 -13.71 9.65 -35.18
C LYS A 236 -12.81 8.99 -34.14
N PRO A 237 -13.33 8.34 -33.08
CA PRO A 237 -12.49 7.81 -32.00
C PRO A 237 -11.51 6.74 -32.50
N ASP A 238 -10.21 6.93 -32.22
CA ASP A 238 -9.15 5.96 -32.56
C ASP A 238 -9.28 4.72 -31.66
N PRO A 239 -9.65 3.55 -32.22
CA PRO A 239 -9.91 2.36 -31.44
C PRO A 239 -8.65 1.80 -30.76
N LEU A 240 -7.44 2.07 -31.29
CA LEU A 240 -6.19 1.55 -30.74
C LEU A 240 -5.76 2.30 -29.48
N THR A 241 -6.12 3.59 -29.38
CA THR A 241 -5.98 4.39 -28.14
C THR A 241 -7.11 4.13 -27.14
N GLY A 242 -8.14 3.38 -27.53
CA GLY A 242 -9.36 3.19 -26.74
C GLY A 242 -10.37 4.34 -26.87
N GLY A 243 -10.31 5.11 -27.96
CA GLY A 243 -11.18 6.26 -28.22
C GLY A 243 -10.75 7.56 -27.54
N LEU A 244 -9.51 7.63 -27.04
CA LEU A 244 -8.97 8.82 -26.36
C LEU A 244 -8.47 9.90 -27.33
N PHE A 245 -8.15 9.52 -28.57
CA PHE A 245 -7.71 10.41 -29.65
C PHE A 245 -8.65 10.31 -30.85
N ASP A 246 -8.69 11.36 -31.68
CA ASP A 246 -9.33 11.33 -32.99
C ASP A 246 -8.41 10.62 -34.00
N ALA A 247 -8.91 9.59 -34.66
CA ALA A 247 -8.25 8.84 -35.72
C ALA A 247 -7.93 9.70 -36.94
N ASN A 248 -8.61 10.85 -37.10
CA ASN A 248 -8.37 11.81 -38.16
C ASN A 248 -7.20 12.77 -37.86
N LEU A 249 -6.60 12.73 -36.66
CA LEU A 249 -5.42 13.55 -36.36
C LEU A 249 -4.22 13.11 -37.21
N PRO A 250 -3.45 14.05 -37.77
CA PRO A 250 -2.29 13.74 -38.59
C PRO A 250 -1.15 13.22 -37.70
N ILE A 251 -1.01 11.90 -37.66
CA ILE A 251 0.05 11.19 -36.94
C ILE A 251 1.09 10.75 -37.97
N TRP A 252 2.26 11.39 -37.92
CA TRP A 252 3.20 11.41 -39.05
C TRP A 252 4.22 10.27 -39.05
N THR A 253 4.51 9.64 -37.90
CA THR A 253 5.45 8.51 -37.83
C THR A 253 4.90 7.33 -37.04
N PRO A 254 5.24 6.08 -37.43
CA PRO A 254 4.82 4.88 -36.70
C PRO A 254 5.44 4.80 -35.30
N ARG A 255 6.59 5.44 -35.09
CA ARG A 255 7.34 5.46 -33.82
C ARG A 255 6.69 6.40 -32.79
N GLU A 256 6.27 7.60 -33.19
CA GLU A 256 5.44 8.48 -32.35
C GLU A 256 4.09 7.80 -32.02
N TYR A 257 3.45 7.18 -33.01
CA TYR A 257 2.16 6.50 -32.81
C TYR A 257 2.26 5.32 -31.83
N PHE A 258 3.31 4.50 -31.94
CA PHE A 258 3.59 3.41 -31.02
C PHE A 258 3.65 3.87 -29.56
N LEU A 259 4.33 4.98 -29.28
CA LEU A 259 4.44 5.53 -27.93
C LEU A 259 3.08 6.02 -27.39
N ILE A 260 2.27 6.67 -28.22
CA ILE A 260 0.92 7.14 -27.83
C ILE A 260 0.01 5.94 -27.52
N VAL A 261 -0.02 4.93 -28.38
CA VAL A 261 -0.83 3.71 -28.18
C VAL A 261 -0.33 2.93 -26.96
N TYR A 262 0.99 2.88 -26.73
CA TYR A 262 1.57 2.24 -25.54
C TYR A 262 1.20 2.99 -24.25
N GLU A 263 1.31 4.32 -24.20
CA GLU A 263 0.90 5.14 -23.05
C GLU A 263 -0.57 4.88 -22.69
N CYS A 264 -1.47 4.99 -23.68
CA CYS A 264 -2.91 4.84 -23.46
C CYS A 264 -3.27 3.43 -22.94
N ARG A 265 -2.63 2.39 -23.47
CA ARG A 265 -2.87 1.00 -23.04
C ARG A 265 -2.18 0.67 -21.72
N LEU A 266 -0.99 1.21 -21.46
CA LEU A 266 -0.32 1.08 -20.16
C LEU A 266 -1.12 1.78 -19.05
N LYS A 267 -1.67 2.97 -19.32
CA LYS A 267 -2.58 3.69 -18.43
C LYS A 267 -3.83 2.88 -18.10
N GLN A 268 -4.44 2.24 -19.10
CA GLN A 268 -5.58 1.33 -18.91
C GLN A 268 -5.20 0.11 -18.03
N VAL A 269 -4.07 -0.52 -18.31
CA VAL A 269 -3.52 -1.65 -17.54
C VAL A 269 -3.27 -1.25 -16.08
N ARG A 270 -2.61 -0.10 -15.86
CA ARG A 270 -2.35 0.49 -14.55
C ARG A 270 -3.64 0.70 -13.76
N HIS A 271 -4.67 1.29 -14.36
CA HIS A 271 -5.96 1.48 -13.70
C HIS A 271 -6.65 0.16 -13.33
N ALA A 272 -6.65 -0.83 -14.23
CA ALA A 272 -7.26 -2.14 -13.97
C ALA A 272 -6.54 -2.88 -12.82
N MET A 273 -5.21 -2.87 -12.82
CA MET A 273 -4.38 -3.50 -11.78
C MET A 273 -4.48 -2.77 -10.45
N HIS A 274 -4.47 -1.44 -10.45
CA HIS A 274 -4.65 -0.63 -9.24
C HIS A 274 -6.01 -0.90 -8.59
N ASN A 275 -7.09 -0.92 -9.39
CA ASN A 275 -8.45 -1.22 -8.95
C ASN A 275 -8.52 -2.63 -8.33
N LEU A 276 -7.96 -3.64 -9.01
CA LEU A 276 -7.86 -5.01 -8.48
C LEU A 276 -7.14 -5.07 -7.14
N ILE A 277 -5.90 -4.56 -7.05
CA ILE A 277 -5.11 -4.62 -5.82
C ILE A 277 -5.82 -3.84 -4.70
N ALA A 278 -6.28 -2.61 -4.95
CA ALA A 278 -6.98 -1.80 -3.95
C ALA A 278 -8.21 -2.52 -3.36
N ARG A 279 -9.03 -3.18 -4.21
CA ARG A 279 -10.17 -3.97 -3.74
C ARG A 279 -9.75 -5.23 -2.97
N LEU A 280 -8.68 -5.92 -3.38
CA LEU A 280 -8.14 -7.04 -2.60
C LEU A 280 -7.65 -6.59 -1.22
N LEU A 281 -6.94 -5.46 -1.14
CA LEU A 281 -6.43 -4.94 0.13
C LEU A 281 -7.58 -4.54 1.07
N LEU A 282 -8.58 -3.81 0.59
CA LEU A 282 -9.79 -3.49 1.37
C LEU A 282 -10.54 -4.73 1.87
N ARG A 283 -10.53 -5.83 1.11
CA ARG A 283 -11.15 -7.11 1.51
C ARG A 283 -10.29 -7.93 2.48
N LEU A 284 -8.97 -7.71 2.49
CA LEU A 284 -8.03 -8.38 3.40
C LEU A 284 -7.77 -7.58 4.68
N GLU A 285 -8.07 -6.28 4.70
CA GLU A 285 -7.91 -5.38 5.83
C GLU A 285 -8.45 -5.95 7.17
N PRO A 286 -9.69 -6.50 7.26
CA PRO A 286 -10.22 -7.06 8.51
C PRO A 286 -9.42 -8.25 9.07
N TYR A 287 -8.60 -8.90 8.23
CA TYR A 287 -7.78 -10.05 8.60
C TYR A 287 -6.30 -9.71 8.78
N THR A 288 -5.89 -8.46 8.50
CA THR A 288 -4.49 -8.05 8.40
C THR A 288 -4.10 -6.85 9.27
N GLN A 289 -5.07 -6.11 9.83
CA GLN A 289 -4.81 -4.93 10.67
C GLN A 289 -4.03 -5.18 11.98
N ASP A 290 -3.86 -6.42 12.43
CA ASP A 290 -3.65 -6.73 13.86
C ASP A 290 -2.32 -7.44 14.22
N GLU A 291 -1.25 -7.29 13.42
CA GLU A 291 0.04 -7.92 13.72
C GLU A 291 0.63 -7.54 15.10
N GLY A 292 0.27 -6.36 15.61
CA GLY A 292 0.70 -5.86 16.92
C GLY A 292 0.03 -6.55 18.12
N ASP A 293 -1.19 -7.07 17.97
CA ASP A 293 -2.01 -7.51 19.12
C ASP A 293 -2.68 -8.89 18.96
N VAL A 294 -2.43 -9.64 17.88
CA VAL A 294 -2.97 -11.02 17.69
C VAL A 294 -2.60 -12.03 18.79
N ALA A 295 -1.68 -11.72 19.71
CA ALA A 295 -1.47 -12.52 20.93
C ALA A 295 -2.51 -12.23 22.04
N THR A 296 -3.07 -11.02 22.05
CA THR A 296 -4.00 -10.48 23.03
C THR A 296 -5.44 -10.53 22.51
N SER A 297 -5.68 -10.10 21.26
CA SER A 297 -7.02 -10.08 20.61
C SER A 297 -7.58 -11.47 20.31
N LEU A 298 -6.72 -12.48 20.14
CA LEU A 298 -7.12 -13.89 20.07
C LEU A 298 -7.31 -14.54 21.46
N SER A 299 -6.93 -13.86 22.54
CA SER A 299 -7.32 -14.24 23.91
C SER A 299 -8.61 -13.54 24.36
N GLU A 300 -8.92 -12.37 23.80
CA GLU A 300 -10.11 -11.57 24.12
C GLU A 300 -10.90 -11.13 22.86
N GLY A 301 -11.68 -12.06 22.29
CA GLY A 301 -13.09 -11.73 21.99
C GLY A 301 -13.58 -11.67 20.53
N ILE A 302 -12.75 -11.72 19.48
CA ILE A 302 -13.23 -11.55 18.09
C ILE A 302 -13.26 -12.85 17.25
N VAL A 303 -12.44 -13.87 17.58
CA VAL A 303 -12.38 -15.16 16.85
C VAL A 303 -12.52 -16.34 17.82
N ASN A 304 -13.67 -16.41 18.50
CA ASN A 304 -13.91 -17.35 19.61
C ASN A 304 -14.30 -18.78 19.19
N THR A 305 -14.38 -19.09 17.88
CA THR A 305 -14.71 -20.44 17.40
C THR A 305 -13.68 -20.97 16.41
N MET A 306 -13.42 -22.28 16.49
CA MET A 306 -12.48 -22.99 15.62
C MET A 306 -12.87 -22.89 14.13
N ASP A 307 -14.16 -22.77 13.83
CA ASP A 307 -14.66 -22.60 12.46
C ASP A 307 -14.31 -21.22 11.88
N GLN A 308 -14.32 -20.15 12.69
CA GLN A 308 -13.85 -18.83 12.25
C GLN A 308 -12.34 -18.82 12.01
N LYS A 309 -11.53 -19.48 12.86
CA LYS A 309 -10.09 -19.67 12.63
C LYS A 309 -9.84 -20.41 11.31
N LYS A 310 -10.56 -21.52 11.06
CA LYS A 310 -10.47 -22.29 9.81
C LYS A 310 -11.03 -21.54 8.58
N LEU A 311 -11.96 -20.59 8.75
CA LEU A 311 -12.41 -19.70 7.67
C LEU A 311 -11.33 -18.66 7.32
N MET A 312 -10.78 -17.97 8.32
CA MET A 312 -9.70 -16.98 8.15
C MET A 312 -8.45 -17.62 7.51
N GLN A 313 -8.07 -18.83 7.93
CA GLN A 313 -6.96 -19.58 7.33
C GLN A 313 -7.20 -19.86 5.83
N ARG A 314 -8.42 -20.22 5.43
CA ARG A 314 -8.77 -20.44 4.01
C ARG A 314 -8.70 -19.17 3.18
N ILE A 315 -9.15 -18.03 3.74
CA ILE A 315 -9.09 -16.72 3.09
C ILE A 315 -7.63 -16.30 2.85
N LEU A 316 -6.80 -16.34 3.90
CA LEU A 316 -5.38 -15.98 3.81
C LEU A 316 -4.62 -16.92 2.85
N ASN A 317 -4.92 -18.22 2.85
CA ASN A 317 -4.27 -19.17 1.95
C ASN A 317 -4.58 -18.92 0.46
N GLU A 318 -5.79 -18.50 0.10
CA GLU A 318 -6.06 -18.13 -1.30
C GLU A 318 -5.48 -16.75 -1.64
N ALA A 319 -5.45 -15.79 -0.71
CA ALA A 319 -4.73 -14.53 -0.91
C ALA A 319 -3.25 -14.79 -1.25
N ASN A 320 -2.59 -15.68 -0.48
CA ASN A 320 -1.23 -16.15 -0.71
C ASN A 320 -1.05 -16.91 -2.05
N ARG A 321 -2.12 -17.41 -2.67
CA ARG A 321 -2.11 -18.04 -3.99
C ARG A 321 -2.31 -17.05 -5.14
N PHE A 322 -3.13 -16.01 -4.92
CA PHE A 322 -3.54 -15.08 -5.97
C PHE A 322 -2.69 -13.81 -6.05
N LEU A 323 -2.24 -13.26 -4.91
CA LEU A 323 -1.35 -12.09 -4.89
C LEU A 323 -0.06 -12.33 -5.71
N PRO A 324 0.67 -13.46 -5.59
CA PRO A 324 1.87 -13.71 -6.39
C PRO A 324 1.63 -13.69 -7.91
N GLN A 325 0.43 -14.09 -8.36
CA GLN A 325 0.09 -14.12 -9.78
C GLN A 325 -0.24 -12.73 -10.32
N THR A 326 -0.89 -11.91 -9.49
CA THR A 326 -1.14 -10.50 -9.82
C THR A 326 0.17 -9.71 -9.82
N ILE A 327 1.02 -9.89 -8.80
CA ILE A 327 2.39 -9.34 -8.72
C ILE A 327 3.19 -9.72 -9.98
N HIS A 328 3.21 -11.01 -10.35
CA HIS A 328 3.92 -11.47 -11.55
C HIS A 328 3.42 -10.80 -12.85
N SER A 329 2.13 -10.51 -12.94
CA SER A 329 1.56 -9.76 -14.07
C SER A 329 2.01 -8.29 -14.07
N ILE A 330 2.14 -7.65 -12.90
CA ILE A 330 2.69 -6.29 -12.76
C ILE A 330 4.16 -6.28 -13.17
N CYS A 331 4.97 -7.24 -12.67
CA CYS A 331 6.37 -7.38 -13.05
C CYS A 331 6.55 -7.53 -14.57
N LYS A 332 5.71 -8.33 -15.24
CA LYS A 332 5.72 -8.44 -16.70
C LYS A 332 5.46 -7.12 -17.41
N ALA A 333 4.50 -6.32 -16.94
CA ALA A 333 4.20 -5.02 -17.55
C ALA A 333 5.39 -4.04 -17.39
N ILE A 334 6.04 -4.04 -16.22
CA ILE A 334 7.26 -3.25 -15.96
C ILE A 334 8.41 -3.76 -16.84
N GLU A 335 8.64 -5.07 -16.93
CA GLU A 335 9.68 -5.67 -17.76
C GLU A 335 9.58 -5.30 -19.25
N VAL A 336 8.37 -5.11 -19.79
CA VAL A 336 8.18 -4.68 -21.19
C VAL A 336 8.79 -3.28 -21.40
N TRP A 337 8.53 -2.33 -20.50
CA TRP A 337 9.14 -1.00 -20.58
C TRP A 337 10.63 -1.01 -20.24
N ASP A 338 11.05 -1.76 -19.22
CA ASP A 338 12.45 -1.87 -18.81
C ASP A 338 13.33 -2.48 -19.92
N ARG A 339 12.77 -3.31 -20.80
CA ARG A 339 13.46 -3.82 -22.00
C ARG A 339 13.52 -2.77 -23.10
N LEU A 340 12.38 -2.15 -23.42
CA LEU A 340 12.27 -1.10 -24.45
C LEU A 340 13.20 0.10 -24.14
N SER A 341 13.21 0.56 -22.89
CA SER A 341 14.03 1.69 -22.44
C SER A 341 15.54 1.38 -22.49
N ARG A 342 15.97 0.17 -22.13
CA ARG A 342 17.40 -0.20 -22.12
C ARG A 342 17.97 -0.55 -23.50
N ARG A 343 17.14 -1.02 -24.44
CA ARG A 343 17.60 -1.49 -25.77
C ARG A 343 17.19 -0.57 -26.91
N ASP A 344 15.96 -0.09 -26.90
CA ASP A 344 15.29 0.45 -28.08
C ASP A 344 15.08 1.97 -28.02
N LEU A 345 15.29 2.63 -26.87
CA LEU A 345 15.29 4.11 -26.78
C LEU A 345 16.34 4.76 -27.70
N ALA A 346 17.43 4.06 -28.04
CA ALA A 346 18.39 4.53 -29.04
C ALA A 346 17.75 4.71 -30.43
N TYR A 347 16.82 3.82 -30.80
CA TYR A 347 16.03 3.84 -32.04
C TYR A 347 14.88 4.86 -32.01
N LEU A 348 14.62 5.48 -30.86
CA LEU A 348 13.69 6.59 -30.67
C LEU A 348 14.42 7.92 -30.38
N SER A 349 15.76 7.92 -30.35
CA SER A 349 16.55 9.04 -29.82
C SER A 349 16.62 10.26 -30.74
N ASP A 350 16.19 10.12 -31.99
CA ASP A 350 15.97 11.19 -32.97
C ASP A 350 14.62 11.89 -32.72
N ILE A 351 13.52 11.13 -32.62
CA ILE A 351 12.18 11.70 -32.34
C ILE A 351 12.08 12.32 -30.94
N LEU A 352 12.93 11.88 -30.00
CA LEU A 352 13.05 12.48 -28.66
C LEU A 352 13.95 13.72 -28.61
N LYS A 353 14.72 14.01 -29.66
CA LYS A 353 15.55 15.24 -29.77
C LYS A 353 14.94 16.28 -30.70
N SER A 354 14.08 15.87 -31.63
CA SER A 354 13.31 16.80 -32.45
C SER A 354 12.08 17.30 -31.70
N ASP A 355 12.00 18.61 -31.46
CA ASP A 355 10.69 19.27 -31.31
C ASP A 355 9.97 19.17 -32.68
N SER A 356 9.28 18.05 -32.90
CA SER A 356 8.46 17.87 -34.09
C SER A 356 7.27 18.84 -33.96
N LYS A 357 7.39 20.03 -34.59
CA LYS A 357 6.37 21.11 -34.60
C LYS A 357 5.04 20.72 -35.29
N LYS A 358 4.78 19.42 -35.43
CA LYS A 358 3.68 18.79 -36.16
C LYS A 358 2.96 17.70 -35.36
N SER A 359 3.54 17.19 -34.25
CA SER A 359 2.85 16.25 -33.37
C SER A 359 1.93 16.98 -32.37
N PRO A 360 0.72 16.48 -32.08
CA PRO A 360 -0.15 17.05 -31.03
C PRO A 360 0.45 16.98 -29.62
N ILE A 361 1.33 16.02 -29.35
CA ILE A 361 2.02 15.85 -28.06
C ILE A 361 3.51 15.54 -28.33
N PRO A 362 4.46 16.29 -27.76
CA PRO A 362 5.88 16.00 -27.90
C PRO A 362 6.23 14.61 -27.35
N SER A 363 6.99 13.82 -28.10
CA SER A 363 7.33 12.43 -27.75
C SER A 363 8.07 12.29 -26.41
N VAL A 364 8.87 13.30 -26.05
CA VAL A 364 9.52 13.39 -24.72
C VAL A 364 8.49 13.39 -23.60
N LYS A 365 7.38 14.13 -23.76
CA LYS A 365 6.30 14.20 -22.77
C LYS A 365 5.53 12.87 -22.69
N VAL A 366 5.36 12.17 -23.81
CA VAL A 366 4.77 10.82 -23.83
C VAL A 366 5.67 9.82 -23.08
N VAL A 367 6.99 9.89 -23.27
CA VAL A 367 7.94 9.06 -22.51
C VAL A 367 7.89 9.35 -21.01
N THR A 368 7.89 10.61 -20.58
CA THR A 368 7.76 10.93 -19.14
C THR A 368 6.43 10.43 -18.56
N MET A 369 5.32 10.51 -19.31
CA MET A 369 4.03 9.96 -18.87
C MET A 369 4.04 8.43 -18.78
N ILE A 370 4.80 7.75 -19.64
CA ILE A 370 5.00 6.30 -19.54
C ILE A 370 5.85 5.96 -18.30
N GLU A 371 6.92 6.71 -18.03
CA GLU A 371 7.75 6.55 -16.84
C GLU A 371 6.92 6.74 -15.55
N ASP A 372 6.09 7.79 -15.48
CA ASP A 372 5.12 8.00 -14.38
C ASP A 372 4.18 6.81 -14.18
N HIS A 373 3.70 6.18 -15.27
CA HIS A 373 2.84 4.99 -15.19
C HIS A 373 3.59 3.75 -14.74
N ILE A 374 4.87 3.61 -15.08
CA ILE A 374 5.74 2.50 -14.67
C ILE A 374 6.13 2.63 -13.20
N ASP A 375 6.44 3.83 -12.71
CA ASP A 375 6.73 4.06 -11.30
C ASP A 375 5.49 3.85 -10.42
N ALA A 376 4.30 4.24 -10.90
CA ALA A 376 3.04 3.88 -10.25
C ALA A 376 2.77 2.36 -10.23
N LEU A 377 3.21 1.61 -11.25
CA LEU A 377 3.15 0.14 -11.25
C LEU A 377 4.18 -0.48 -10.29
N ARG A 378 5.38 0.10 -10.16
CA ARG A 378 6.41 -0.33 -9.19
C ARG A 378 5.97 -0.10 -7.74
N ASP A 379 5.29 1.01 -7.44
CA ASP A 379 4.65 1.22 -6.13
C ASP A 379 3.56 0.19 -5.86
N LEU A 380 2.69 -0.06 -6.85
CA LEU A 380 1.61 -1.04 -6.74
C LEU A 380 2.15 -2.47 -6.53
N GLN A 381 3.25 -2.83 -7.19
CA GLN A 381 3.96 -4.10 -6.98
C GLN A 381 4.39 -4.24 -5.52
N ARG A 382 5.09 -3.22 -4.98
CA ARG A 382 5.60 -3.23 -3.60
C ARG A 382 4.47 -3.41 -2.58
N ARG A 383 3.38 -2.64 -2.72
CA ARG A 383 2.21 -2.73 -1.84
C ARG A 383 1.54 -4.10 -1.89
N ALA A 384 1.51 -4.75 -3.04
CA ALA A 384 0.99 -6.11 -3.18
C ALA A 384 1.94 -7.17 -2.58
N GLU A 385 3.26 -6.96 -2.65
CA GLU A 385 4.28 -7.82 -2.04
C GLU A 385 4.27 -7.74 -0.50
N GLU A 386 4.20 -6.53 0.07
CA GLU A 386 4.06 -6.31 1.51
C GLU A 386 2.83 -7.04 2.08
N GLN A 387 1.70 -6.95 1.37
CA GLN A 387 0.43 -7.58 1.76
C GLN A 387 0.44 -9.10 1.57
N ARG A 388 1.13 -9.63 0.56
CA ARG A 388 1.41 -11.07 0.42
C ARG A 388 2.20 -11.58 1.64
N ASP A 389 3.21 -10.85 2.08
CA ASP A 389 4.08 -11.28 3.17
C ASP A 389 3.35 -11.25 4.52
N LEU A 390 2.53 -10.23 4.74
CA LEU A 390 1.60 -10.13 5.87
C LEU A 390 0.59 -11.29 5.89
N CYS A 391 -0.10 -11.58 4.78
CA CYS A 391 -0.98 -12.74 4.67
C CYS A 391 -0.26 -14.08 4.87
N THR A 392 1.02 -14.17 4.50
CA THR A 392 1.85 -15.37 4.69
C THR A 392 2.25 -15.55 6.16
N GLY A 393 2.63 -14.47 6.85
CA GLY A 393 2.96 -14.48 8.28
C GLY A 393 1.75 -14.88 9.14
N LEU A 394 0.61 -14.24 8.90
CA LEU A 394 -0.63 -14.50 9.63
C LEU A 394 -1.18 -15.91 9.41
N ALA A 395 -1.13 -16.43 8.16
CA ALA A 395 -1.55 -17.81 7.87
C ALA A 395 -0.74 -18.84 8.67
N ARG A 396 0.59 -18.67 8.78
CA ARG A 396 1.48 -19.54 9.57
C ARG A 396 1.19 -19.44 11.08
N LYS A 397 0.98 -18.23 11.60
CA LYS A 397 0.67 -18.02 13.03
C LYS A 397 -0.64 -18.70 13.42
N LEU A 398 -1.66 -18.57 12.57
CA LEU A 398 -2.97 -19.19 12.75
C LEU A 398 -2.93 -20.73 12.63
N GLU A 399 -2.12 -21.25 11.71
CA GLU A 399 -1.86 -22.70 11.59
C GLU A 399 -1.23 -23.27 12.87
N MET A 400 -0.23 -22.60 13.45
CA MET A 400 0.39 -23.02 14.71
C MET A 400 -0.61 -23.03 15.87
N GLN A 401 -1.48 -22.02 15.99
CA GLN A 401 -2.50 -21.96 17.04
C GLN A 401 -3.56 -23.05 16.90
N ILE A 402 -4.02 -23.31 15.68
CA ILE A 402 -4.94 -24.43 15.37
C ILE A 402 -4.36 -25.76 15.84
N VAL A 403 -3.07 -26.01 15.56
CA VAL A 403 -2.37 -27.24 15.99
C VAL A 403 -2.19 -27.31 17.52
N VAL A 404 -1.91 -26.19 18.19
CA VAL A 404 -1.78 -26.17 19.66
C VAL A 404 -3.14 -26.43 20.34
N GLU A 405 -4.22 -25.82 19.86
CA GLU A 405 -5.57 -26.03 20.43
C GLU A 405 -6.09 -27.46 20.20
N ASP A 406 -5.91 -28.03 19.01
CA ASP A 406 -6.27 -29.44 18.74
C ASP A 406 -5.47 -30.41 19.64
N ASN A 407 -4.20 -30.11 19.93
CA ASN A 407 -3.38 -30.88 20.88
C ASN A 407 -3.85 -30.73 22.34
N GLU A 408 -4.18 -29.51 22.79
CA GLU A 408 -4.71 -29.28 24.14
C GLU A 408 -6.06 -29.97 24.37
N VAL A 409 -6.96 -29.91 23.39
CA VAL A 409 -8.26 -30.60 23.43
C VAL A 409 -8.04 -32.12 23.55
N THR A 410 -7.12 -32.67 22.75
CA THR A 410 -6.76 -34.09 22.81
C THR A 410 -6.19 -34.48 24.20
N ALA A 411 -5.30 -33.66 24.77
CA ALA A 411 -4.72 -33.89 26.09
C ALA A 411 -5.75 -33.81 27.23
N ARG A 412 -6.67 -32.83 27.19
CA ARG A 412 -7.77 -32.71 28.17
C ARG A 412 -8.73 -33.91 28.09
N GLN A 413 -8.99 -34.42 26.89
CA GLN A 413 -9.84 -35.59 26.68
C GLN A 413 -9.20 -36.88 27.23
N GLN A 414 -7.88 -37.04 27.10
CA GLN A 414 -7.12 -38.11 27.76
C GLN A 414 -7.16 -37.99 29.29
N ALA A 415 -6.91 -36.79 29.85
CA ALA A 415 -6.95 -36.55 31.30
C ALA A 415 -8.33 -36.82 31.92
N GLY A 416 -9.42 -36.43 31.25
CA GLY A 416 -10.79 -36.75 31.68
C GLY A 416 -11.10 -38.24 31.69
N THR A 417 -10.48 -39.02 30.79
CA THR A 417 -10.62 -40.48 30.73
C THR A 417 -9.95 -41.15 31.93
N GLU A 418 -8.74 -40.72 32.30
CA GLU A 418 -8.06 -41.22 33.51
C GLU A 418 -8.77 -40.77 34.81
N MET A 419 -9.26 -39.54 34.91
CA MET A 419 -10.07 -39.11 36.08
C MET A 419 -11.33 -39.97 36.26
N THR A 420 -12.01 -40.32 35.16
CA THR A 420 -13.19 -41.21 35.20
C THR A 420 -12.82 -42.61 35.69
N ARG A 421 -11.63 -43.12 35.32
CA ARG A 421 -11.08 -44.39 35.80
C ARG A 421 -10.80 -44.37 37.31
N TYR A 422 -10.22 -43.29 37.85
CA TYR A 422 -10.01 -43.12 39.29
C TYR A 422 -11.33 -43.04 40.07
N TRP A 423 -12.30 -42.24 39.62
CA TRP A 423 -13.62 -42.15 40.27
C TRP A 423 -14.37 -43.48 40.27
N THR A 424 -14.27 -44.26 39.18
CA THR A 424 -14.85 -45.61 39.10
C THR A 424 -14.18 -46.56 40.11
N GLY A 425 -12.86 -46.47 40.26
CA GLY A 425 -12.11 -47.24 41.27
C GLY A 425 -12.51 -46.90 42.70
N ILE A 426 -12.61 -45.61 43.03
CA ILE A 426 -13.07 -45.13 44.35
C ILE A 426 -14.51 -45.61 44.61
N GLY A 427 -15.42 -45.46 43.65
CA GLY A 427 -16.80 -45.92 43.77
C GLY A 427 -16.91 -47.41 44.10
N LEU A 428 -16.11 -48.26 43.43
CA LEU A 428 -16.05 -49.71 43.69
C LEU A 428 -15.55 -50.06 45.10
N VAL A 429 -14.63 -49.29 45.67
CA VAL A 429 -14.08 -49.53 47.03
C VAL A 429 -15.02 -49.04 48.12
N PHE A 430 -15.74 -47.94 47.90
CA PHE A 430 -16.62 -47.34 48.92
C PHE A 430 -18.05 -47.90 48.92
N LEU A 431 -18.54 -48.46 47.80
CA LEU A 431 -19.86 -49.13 47.72
C LEU A 431 -20.08 -50.17 48.85
N PRO A 432 -19.15 -51.12 49.09
CA PRO A 432 -19.20 -52.04 50.23
C PRO A 432 -19.37 -51.34 51.59
N LEU A 433 -18.59 -50.29 51.85
CA LEU A 433 -18.67 -49.54 53.11
C LEU A 433 -20.04 -48.85 53.29
N THR A 434 -20.57 -48.25 52.22
CA THR A 434 -21.89 -47.60 52.25
C THR A 434 -23.03 -48.61 52.44
N ALA A 435 -22.94 -49.79 51.84
CA ALA A 435 -23.91 -50.87 52.05
C ALA A 435 -23.89 -51.38 53.50
N VAL A 436 -22.69 -51.57 54.07
CA VAL A 436 -22.51 -51.99 55.47
C VAL A 436 -23.06 -50.94 56.44
N THR A 437 -22.73 -49.66 56.26
CA THR A 437 -23.27 -48.58 57.11
C THR A 437 -24.78 -48.41 56.97
N GLY A 438 -25.35 -48.63 55.79
CA GLY A 438 -26.80 -48.67 55.58
C GLY A 438 -27.49 -49.79 56.37
N ILE A 439 -26.94 -51.01 56.36
CA ILE A 439 -27.47 -52.15 57.12
C ILE A 439 -27.40 -51.89 58.63
N PHE A 440 -26.29 -51.34 59.13
CA PHE A 440 -26.12 -51.04 60.56
C PHE A 440 -26.85 -49.78 61.04
N SER A 441 -27.45 -48.99 60.13
CA SER A 441 -28.28 -47.83 60.46
C SER A 441 -29.79 -48.15 60.51
N MET A 442 -30.20 -49.40 60.30
CA MET A 442 -31.59 -49.83 60.42
C MET A 442 -32.03 -49.93 61.89
N GLN A 443 -33.32 -49.63 62.15
CA GLN A 443 -33.87 -49.64 63.50
C GLN A 443 -33.85 -51.04 64.14
N PRO A 444 -33.65 -51.15 65.48
CA PRO A 444 -33.69 -52.44 66.18
C PRO A 444 -35.04 -53.14 65.99
N GLY A 445 -35.03 -54.39 65.54
CA GLY A 445 -36.23 -55.21 65.32
C GLY A 445 -36.50 -55.63 63.87
N ILE A 446 -35.70 -55.18 62.90
CA ILE A 446 -35.84 -55.58 61.47
C ILE A 446 -34.83 -56.68 61.08
N LEU A 447 -33.75 -56.86 61.85
CA LEU A 447 -32.76 -57.93 61.66
C LEU A 447 -33.23 -59.23 62.36
N PRO A 448 -33.24 -60.40 61.69
CA PRO A 448 -33.71 -61.65 62.28
C PRO A 448 -32.86 -62.11 63.48
N ASP A 449 -33.49 -62.70 64.51
CA ASP A 449 -32.83 -63.20 65.73
C ASP A 449 -31.76 -64.29 65.50
N SER A 450 -31.59 -64.77 64.26
CA SER A 450 -30.46 -65.62 63.84
C SER A 450 -29.17 -64.85 63.50
N PHE A 451 -29.07 -63.55 63.79
CA PHE A 451 -27.90 -62.71 63.46
C PHE A 451 -26.64 -62.92 64.34
N TYR A 452 -26.57 -64.01 65.11
CA TYR A 452 -25.44 -64.38 65.99
C TYR A 452 -24.17 -64.86 65.24
N LYS A 453 -24.08 -64.60 63.94
CA LYS A 453 -22.90 -64.87 63.09
C LYS A 453 -22.41 -63.61 62.36
N TRP A 454 -22.54 -62.43 62.96
CA TRP A 454 -22.06 -61.15 62.40
C TRP A 454 -20.60 -61.20 61.92
N TRP A 455 -19.75 -62.01 62.58
CA TRP A 455 -18.35 -62.20 62.22
C TRP A 455 -18.17 -62.88 60.85
N ILE A 456 -19.11 -63.74 60.41
CA ILE A 456 -19.08 -64.31 59.04
C ILE A 456 -19.38 -63.23 58.01
N PHE A 457 -20.32 -62.32 58.29
CA PHE A 457 -20.63 -61.20 57.39
C PHE A 457 -19.45 -60.24 57.26
N ILE A 458 -18.77 -59.94 58.38
CA ILE A 458 -17.54 -59.14 58.40
C ILE A 458 -16.41 -59.82 57.60
N ILE A 459 -16.16 -61.12 57.81
CA ILE A 459 -15.16 -61.88 57.05
C ILE A 459 -15.51 -61.91 55.56
N PHE A 460 -16.76 -62.14 55.20
CA PHE A 460 -17.23 -62.15 53.80
C PHE A 460 -16.94 -60.82 53.09
N TRP A 461 -17.23 -59.69 53.73
CA TRP A 461 -16.93 -58.36 53.17
C TRP A 461 -15.44 -58.02 53.16
N ILE A 462 -14.65 -58.46 54.15
CA ILE A 462 -13.19 -58.32 54.13
C ILE A 462 -12.59 -59.13 52.97
N VAL A 463 -13.04 -60.37 52.76
CA VAL A 463 -12.59 -61.24 51.66
C VAL A 463 -13.00 -60.67 50.30
N ILE A 464 -14.23 -60.17 50.14
CA ILE A 464 -14.65 -59.47 48.92
C ILE A 464 -13.79 -58.23 48.66
N THR A 465 -13.51 -57.43 49.69
CA THR A 465 -12.70 -56.21 49.55
C THR A 465 -11.27 -56.57 49.12
N LEU A 466 -10.66 -57.59 49.74
CA LEU A 466 -9.34 -58.11 49.34
C LEU A 466 -9.34 -58.67 47.91
N LEU A 467 -10.38 -59.39 47.49
CA LEU A 467 -10.52 -59.91 46.13
C LEU A 467 -10.69 -58.77 45.10
N VAL A 468 -11.39 -57.68 45.43
CA VAL A 468 -11.52 -56.50 44.57
C VAL A 468 -10.18 -55.77 44.46
N ILE A 469 -9.46 -55.58 45.57
CA ILE A 469 -8.10 -54.98 45.56
C ILE A 469 -7.16 -55.81 44.70
N LEU A 470 -7.11 -57.14 44.91
CA LEU A 470 -6.33 -58.07 44.09
C LEU A 470 -6.74 -58.01 42.61
N ALA A 471 -8.02 -57.94 42.28
CA ALA A 471 -8.48 -57.85 40.88
C ALA A 471 -8.09 -56.52 40.21
N VAL A 472 -8.02 -55.42 40.97
CA VAL A 472 -7.55 -54.12 40.49
C VAL A 472 -6.03 -54.13 40.26
N GLU A 473 -5.24 -54.64 41.20
CA GLU A 473 -3.78 -54.76 41.02
C GLU A 473 -3.41 -55.74 39.90
N PHE A 474 -4.09 -56.89 39.80
CA PHE A 474 -3.84 -57.86 38.73
C PHE A 474 -4.19 -57.32 37.34
N ARG A 475 -5.17 -56.40 37.24
CA ARG A 475 -5.43 -55.63 36.01
C ARG A 475 -4.33 -54.60 35.73
N SER A 476 -3.84 -53.90 36.75
CA SER A 476 -2.73 -52.95 36.63
C SER A 476 -1.46 -53.61 36.09
N LEU A 477 -1.08 -54.76 36.66
CA LEU A 477 0.03 -55.60 36.18
C LEU A 477 -0.17 -56.10 34.75
N ARG A 478 -1.41 -56.40 34.33
CA ARG A 478 -1.72 -56.86 32.97
C ARG A 478 -1.63 -55.76 31.91
N SER A 479 -1.85 -54.48 32.27
CA SER A 479 -1.63 -53.34 31.35
C SER A 479 -0.15 -53.05 31.07
N SER A 480 0.77 -53.57 31.89
CA SER A 480 2.22 -53.32 31.78
C SER A 480 2.97 -54.35 30.92
N ILE A 481 2.27 -55.28 30.26
CA ILE A 481 2.87 -56.30 29.38
C ILE A 481 2.59 -55.93 27.91
N PRO A 482 3.59 -55.54 27.11
CA PRO A 482 3.37 -55.15 25.71
C PRO A 482 3.01 -56.37 24.84
N THR A 483 1.75 -56.49 24.43
CA THR A 483 1.34 -57.52 23.47
C THR A 483 1.64 -57.10 22.03
N LEU A 484 2.78 -57.55 21.50
CA LEU A 484 3.11 -57.49 20.08
C LEU A 484 2.12 -58.36 19.27
N ARG A 485 1.17 -57.74 18.54
CA ARG A 485 0.44 -58.42 17.46
C ARG A 485 -0.09 -57.50 16.35
N SER A 486 0.71 -57.44 15.29
CA SER A 486 0.37 -57.46 13.85
C SER A 486 -1.06 -57.14 13.35
N ASP A 487 -1.09 -56.22 12.39
CA ASP A 487 -1.71 -56.33 11.05
C ASP A 487 -3.22 -56.07 10.79
N ARG A 488 -3.42 -55.17 9.80
CA ARG A 488 -4.29 -55.25 8.59
C ARG A 488 -5.72 -54.69 8.57
N SER A 489 -6.01 -54.20 7.35
CA SER A 489 -7.29 -53.87 6.70
C SER A 489 -7.94 -52.52 7.06
N CYS A 490 -8.49 -51.73 6.11
CA CYS A 490 -8.44 -51.86 4.65
C CYS A 490 -8.63 -50.54 3.88
N SER A 491 -8.02 -50.51 2.69
CA SER A 491 -8.13 -49.57 1.54
C SER A 491 -9.51 -48.96 1.25
N ARG A 492 -9.66 -47.84 0.52
CA ARG A 492 -9.39 -47.60 -0.94
C ARG A 492 -9.73 -46.11 -1.27
N ILE A 493 -9.45 -45.44 -2.41
CA ILE A 493 -8.97 -45.76 -3.79
C ILE A 493 -7.71 -44.89 -4.13
N SER A 494 -7.27 -44.96 -5.39
CA SER A 494 -6.11 -44.41 -6.12
C SER A 494 -6.49 -43.14 -6.98
N PRO A 495 -5.70 -42.58 -7.96
CA PRO A 495 -4.75 -43.24 -8.89
C PRO A 495 -3.34 -42.64 -9.16
N SER A 496 -2.48 -43.53 -9.70
CA SER A 496 -1.39 -43.34 -10.71
C SER A 496 -0.18 -42.42 -10.41
N TRP A 497 1.04 -42.93 -10.14
CA TRP A 497 2.06 -43.58 -11.04
C TRP A 497 2.85 -42.56 -11.92
N TYR A 498 4.18 -42.56 -12.14
CA TYR A 498 5.31 -43.48 -11.79
C TYR A 498 6.68 -42.67 -11.75
N PRO A 499 7.93 -43.23 -11.71
CA PRO A 499 8.94 -42.82 -10.70
C PRO A 499 10.36 -42.49 -11.25
N PHE A 500 11.35 -42.28 -10.37
CA PHE A 500 12.56 -43.15 -10.30
C PHE A 500 13.41 -42.91 -9.03
N THR A 501 14.26 -43.89 -8.71
CA THR A 501 14.95 -44.04 -7.42
C THR A 501 16.45 -43.75 -7.43
N SER A 502 16.94 -43.39 -6.25
CA SER A 502 18.31 -43.39 -5.74
C SER A 502 19.26 -44.54 -6.17
N ARG A 503 20.57 -44.23 -6.15
CA ARG A 503 21.69 -45.04 -5.58
C ARG A 503 22.95 -44.14 -5.51
N LEU A 504 23.61 -43.90 -4.38
CA LEU A 504 24.39 -44.76 -3.46
C LEU A 504 25.89 -44.83 -3.82
N SER A 505 26.73 -44.86 -2.77
CA SER A 505 28.13 -45.34 -2.75
C SER A 505 29.18 -44.37 -3.36
N LEU A 506 30.43 -44.29 -2.88
CA LEU A 506 31.08 -44.91 -1.71
C LEU A 506 32.45 -44.22 -1.43
N LEU A 507 33.08 -44.64 -0.33
CA LEU A 507 34.52 -44.60 -0.01
C LEU A 507 35.14 -43.39 0.69
N SER A 508 35.99 -43.78 1.64
CA SER A 508 36.63 -43.05 2.74
C SER A 508 38.15 -43.23 2.69
N SER A 509 38.90 -42.21 3.11
CA SER A 509 40.23 -42.34 3.75
C SER A 509 40.59 -40.97 4.35
N SER A 510 40.53 -40.78 5.68
CA SER A 510 41.66 -40.94 6.64
C SER A 510 42.82 -39.97 6.39
N THR A 511 43.40 -39.26 7.37
CA THR A 511 43.18 -39.12 8.84
C THR A 511 44.04 -37.93 9.32
N ASP A 512 43.63 -37.21 10.37
CA ASP A 512 44.44 -36.92 11.60
C ASP A 512 43.92 -35.70 12.41
N PHE A 513 44.10 -35.80 13.73
CA PHE A 513 43.55 -34.98 14.84
C PHE A 513 44.62 -33.99 15.40
N PRO A 514 44.41 -33.21 16.51
CA PRO A 514 43.21 -32.99 17.35
C PRO A 514 42.87 -31.52 17.70
N ALA A 515 41.63 -31.29 18.19
CA ALA A 515 41.32 -30.35 19.29
C ALA A 515 39.94 -30.71 19.91
N GLU A 516 39.78 -30.56 21.22
CA GLU A 516 38.65 -31.09 22.00
C GLU A 516 37.42 -30.16 22.04
N ILE A 517 36.21 -30.71 21.83
CA ILE A 517 34.94 -30.18 22.36
C ILE A 517 34.05 -31.37 22.76
N GLU A 518 33.73 -31.50 24.05
CA GLU A 518 32.71 -32.44 24.53
C GLU A 518 31.28 -31.89 24.31
N LEU A 519 30.37 -32.77 23.89
CA LEU A 519 28.93 -32.52 23.84
C LEU A 519 28.20 -33.55 24.71
N ILE A 520 27.63 -33.11 25.83
CA ILE A 520 26.82 -33.95 26.73
C ILE A 520 25.38 -34.01 26.19
N PRO A 521 24.78 -35.20 26.00
CA PRO A 521 23.40 -35.33 25.52
C PRO A 521 22.38 -35.05 26.63
N ARG A 522 21.29 -34.35 26.30
CA ARG A 522 20.10 -34.25 27.19
C ARG A 522 19.17 -35.43 26.98
N SER A 523 18.90 -36.16 28.06
CA SER A 523 17.76 -37.08 28.19
C SER A 523 16.47 -36.32 28.54
N PRO A 524 15.28 -36.92 28.31
CA PRO A 524 14.01 -36.29 28.65
C PRO A 524 13.65 -36.50 30.13
N VAL A 525 13.08 -35.48 30.77
CA VAL A 525 12.43 -35.59 32.08
C VAL A 525 10.99 -35.12 31.94
N ALA A 526 10.05 -35.96 32.38
CA ALA A 526 8.62 -35.67 32.36
C ALA A 526 8.16 -35.07 33.70
N THR A 527 7.26 -34.08 33.60
CA THR A 527 6.17 -33.77 34.54
C THR A 527 6.36 -34.10 36.03
N GLU A 528 6.78 -33.10 36.82
CA GLU A 528 6.46 -33.03 38.26
C GLU A 528 6.50 -31.57 38.78
N VAL A 529 5.52 -30.73 38.41
CA VAL A 529 5.31 -29.40 39.02
C VAL A 529 3.81 -29.09 39.16
N LEU A 530 3.19 -29.56 40.24
CA LEU A 530 1.85 -29.13 40.68
C LEU A 530 1.74 -29.17 42.22
N ALA A 531 2.64 -28.47 42.93
CA ALA A 531 2.49 -28.20 44.37
C ALA A 531 3.40 -27.08 44.93
N THR A 532 3.72 -26.01 44.20
CA THR A 532 4.53 -24.90 44.78
C THR A 532 4.42 -23.56 44.03
N ASP A 533 3.21 -23.02 43.86
CA ASP A 533 3.06 -21.66 43.27
C ASP A 533 1.89 -20.85 43.86
N MET A 534 1.73 -20.92 45.19
CA MET A 534 0.75 -20.11 45.94
C MET A 534 1.38 -19.10 46.90
N PHE A 535 2.69 -18.83 46.76
CA PHE A 535 3.44 -17.92 47.65
C PHE A 535 4.24 -16.79 46.97
N ASP A 536 4.51 -16.82 45.66
CA ASP A 536 5.25 -15.73 45.00
C ASP A 536 4.37 -14.55 44.50
N SER A 537 3.04 -14.66 44.63
CA SER A 537 2.09 -13.56 44.33
C SER A 537 2.21 -12.33 45.26
N ILE A 538 3.05 -12.41 46.31
CA ILE A 538 3.23 -11.33 47.31
C ILE A 538 4.47 -10.46 47.03
N LYS A 539 5.45 -10.90 46.23
CA LYS A 539 6.65 -10.08 45.92
C LYS A 539 6.47 -9.15 44.71
N THR A 540 5.61 -9.52 43.75
CA THR A 540 5.42 -8.74 42.50
C THR A 540 4.47 -7.55 42.65
N LYS A 541 3.98 -7.26 43.86
CA LYS A 541 3.29 -5.98 44.20
C LYS A 541 4.17 -4.97 44.95
N ALA A 542 5.43 -5.31 45.25
CA ALA A 542 6.37 -4.40 45.90
C ALA A 542 7.16 -3.53 44.92
N LEU A 543 7.28 -3.90 43.64
CA LEU A 543 8.07 -3.15 42.65
C LEU A 543 7.30 -2.00 41.97
N LEU A 544 5.96 -2.01 42.01
CA LEU A 544 5.14 -0.92 41.46
C LEU A 544 4.97 0.29 42.41
N VAL A 545 5.47 0.21 43.65
CA VAL A 545 5.46 1.32 44.62
C VAL A 545 6.80 2.08 44.63
N ALA A 546 7.87 1.49 44.08
CA ALA A 546 9.21 2.09 44.02
C ALA A 546 9.37 3.23 43.00
N CYS A 547 8.38 3.48 42.12
CA CYS A 547 8.39 4.59 41.17
C CYS A 547 7.44 5.76 41.55
N LEU A 548 6.80 5.71 42.73
CA LEU A 548 5.91 6.77 43.22
C LEU A 548 6.45 7.56 44.43
N VAL A 549 7.71 7.31 44.84
CA VAL A 549 8.38 8.02 45.95
C VAL A 549 9.72 8.62 45.52
N PHE A 550 9.71 9.37 44.41
CA PHE A 550 10.73 10.41 44.13
C PHE A 550 10.10 11.79 43.83
N SER A 551 8.92 12.03 44.41
CA SER A 551 8.42 13.39 44.65
C SER A 551 9.03 13.91 45.95
N GLY A 552 10.08 14.73 45.87
CA GLY A 552 10.59 15.44 47.06
C GLY A 552 12.10 15.50 47.25
N SER A 553 12.84 16.06 46.30
CA SER A 553 14.00 16.90 46.65
C SER A 553 13.75 18.28 46.06
N ALA A 554 13.19 19.17 46.88
CA ALA A 554 12.97 20.55 46.49
C ALA A 554 14.33 21.24 46.27
N LEU A 555 14.67 21.53 45.02
CA LEU A 555 15.66 22.56 44.74
C LEU A 555 15.13 23.89 45.28
N PRO A 556 15.94 24.67 46.02
CA PRO A 556 15.47 25.90 46.66
C PRO A 556 14.93 26.90 45.64
N ASN A 557 13.82 27.52 46.01
CA ASN A 557 12.98 28.34 45.15
C ASN A 557 13.75 29.55 44.60
N GLY A 558 13.97 29.62 43.27
CA GLY A 558 14.97 30.52 42.70
C GLY A 558 14.87 30.91 41.22
N ASN A 559 13.73 30.71 40.53
CA ASN A 559 13.31 31.47 39.32
C ASN A 559 12.03 30.91 38.66
N GLY A 560 10.85 31.15 39.24
CA GLY A 560 9.54 30.76 38.64
C GLY A 560 9.10 31.59 37.41
N LYS A 561 10.03 32.00 36.54
CA LYS A 561 9.83 32.99 35.46
C LYS A 561 10.02 32.50 34.02
N ARG A 562 10.55 31.28 33.80
CA ARG A 562 10.82 30.71 32.46
C ARG A 562 10.45 29.23 32.38
N HIS A 563 10.19 28.74 31.17
CA HIS A 563 9.83 27.34 30.85
C HIS A 563 10.24 26.96 29.42
N TRP A 564 10.08 25.69 29.04
CA TRP A 564 10.36 25.22 27.68
C TRP A 564 9.14 25.37 26.78
N VAL A 565 9.31 26.05 25.65
CA VAL A 565 8.31 26.20 24.59
C VAL A 565 8.91 25.69 23.28
N GLY A 566 8.25 24.76 22.60
CA GLY A 566 8.68 24.34 21.26
C GLY A 566 8.60 25.53 20.32
N THR A 567 9.72 25.90 19.71
CA THR A 567 9.80 27.00 18.72
C THR A 567 9.79 26.49 17.27
N TRP A 568 10.04 25.20 17.10
CA TRP A 568 9.87 24.44 15.88
C TRP A 568 9.63 22.98 16.26
N ALA A 569 8.77 22.31 15.50
CA ALA A 569 8.56 20.87 15.60
C ALA A 569 8.14 20.33 14.23
N SER A 570 8.21 19.00 14.08
CA SER A 570 7.66 18.27 12.94
C SER A 570 7.03 16.97 13.42
N MET A 571 5.97 16.51 12.75
CA MET A 571 5.34 15.21 13.02
C MET A 571 6.35 14.08 12.70
N PRO A 572 6.71 13.21 13.68
CA PRO A 572 7.61 12.10 13.42
C PRO A 572 6.88 10.96 12.69
N GLN A 573 7.46 10.51 11.59
CA GLN A 573 6.96 9.44 10.73
C GLN A 573 7.99 8.30 10.64
N GLU A 574 7.52 7.09 10.33
CA GLU A 574 8.39 6.07 9.73
C GLU A 574 8.76 6.55 8.32
N VAL A 575 10.04 6.52 7.98
CA VAL A 575 10.47 6.91 6.63
C VAL A 575 10.18 5.78 5.65
N GLU A 576 9.30 6.07 4.68
CA GLU A 576 8.96 5.18 3.58
C GLU A 576 10.19 4.83 2.71
N PRO A 577 10.24 3.65 2.07
CA PRO A 577 11.39 3.19 1.29
C PRO A 577 11.89 4.18 0.21
N ALA A 578 10.97 4.95 -0.41
CA ALA A 578 11.31 5.95 -1.43
C ALA A 578 11.88 7.27 -0.86
N ASN A 579 11.65 7.53 0.43
CA ASN A 579 12.05 8.75 1.14
C ASN A 579 13.29 8.53 2.05
N LEU A 580 13.89 7.34 2.01
CA LEU A 580 15.17 7.03 2.65
C LEU A 580 16.31 7.88 2.06
N ALA A 581 17.42 7.96 2.78
CA ALA A 581 18.59 8.68 2.29
C ALA A 581 19.11 8.02 0.99
N PRO A 582 19.41 8.78 -0.07
CA PRO A 582 19.98 8.23 -1.29
C PRO A 582 21.34 7.56 -1.03
N ALA A 583 21.67 6.56 -1.85
CA ALA A 583 23.00 5.97 -1.87
C ALA A 583 24.07 7.05 -2.18
N PRO A 584 25.27 7.00 -1.57
CA PRO A 584 25.79 5.97 -0.65
C PRO A 584 25.47 6.23 0.84
N PHE A 585 24.53 7.14 1.15
CA PHE A 585 24.21 7.54 2.53
C PHE A 585 23.11 6.69 3.17
N GLY A 586 22.38 5.91 2.40
CA GLY A 586 21.37 4.97 2.87
C GLY A 586 20.71 4.27 1.69
N GLY A 587 19.43 3.92 1.85
CA GLY A 587 18.59 3.31 0.83
C GLY A 587 17.93 2.03 1.31
N VAL A 588 17.08 1.45 0.47
CA VAL A 588 16.26 0.27 0.81
C VAL A 588 17.11 -0.97 1.11
N ASP A 589 18.22 -1.13 0.38
CA ASP A 589 19.17 -2.25 0.49
C ASP A 589 20.36 -1.95 1.43
N ALA A 590 20.42 -0.76 2.03
CA ALA A 590 21.52 -0.38 2.90
C ALA A 590 21.40 -1.07 4.26
N ALA A 591 22.48 -1.74 4.69
CA ALA A 591 22.54 -2.40 5.99
C ALA A 591 22.37 -1.42 7.17
N ALA A 592 22.75 -0.16 6.98
CA ALA A 592 22.50 0.94 7.89
C ALA A 592 22.24 2.26 7.15
N GLN A 593 21.28 3.06 7.65
CA GLN A 593 21.08 4.43 7.20
C GLN A 593 22.11 5.36 7.86
N PHE A 594 22.69 6.26 7.08
CA PHE A 594 23.70 7.24 7.47
C PHE A 594 24.99 6.65 8.06
N GLU A 595 25.38 5.43 7.67
CA GLU A 595 26.67 4.85 8.09
C GLU A 595 27.84 5.76 7.73
N ASN A 596 28.73 6.02 8.70
CA ASN A 596 29.84 6.96 8.60
C ASN A 596 29.44 8.27 7.90
N THR A 597 28.28 8.85 8.26
CA THR A 597 27.72 10.01 7.55
C THR A 597 27.39 11.15 8.51
N THR A 598 27.79 12.37 8.13
CA THR A 598 27.26 13.61 8.67
C THR A 598 26.06 14.05 7.84
N LEU A 599 24.93 14.23 8.50
CA LEU A 599 23.69 14.77 7.99
C LEU A 599 23.51 16.20 8.53
N ARG A 600 23.30 17.18 7.65
CA ARG A 600 23.09 18.59 7.97
C ARG A 600 21.71 19.04 7.49
N GLN A 601 20.88 19.48 8.42
CA GLN A 601 19.48 19.85 8.17
C GLN A 601 19.25 21.29 8.63
N THR A 602 18.27 21.99 8.04
CA THR A 602 17.88 23.33 8.47
C THR A 602 16.44 23.37 8.97
N PHE A 603 16.19 24.11 10.05
CA PHE A 603 14.87 24.29 10.66
C PHE A 603 14.54 25.78 10.83
N HIS A 604 13.28 26.17 10.59
CA HIS A 604 12.82 27.56 10.70
C HIS A 604 12.18 27.83 12.07
N MET A 605 12.67 28.82 12.82
CA MET A 605 12.27 29.07 14.21
C MET A 605 11.14 30.10 14.30
N SER A 606 10.01 29.77 14.91
CA SER A 606 8.91 30.73 15.09
C SER A 606 9.22 31.86 16.10
N ILE A 607 9.86 31.55 17.24
CA ILE A 607 10.26 32.52 18.28
C ILE A 607 11.78 32.52 18.53
N GLY A 608 12.30 33.60 19.11
CA GLY A 608 13.70 33.71 19.53
C GLY A 608 13.96 33.15 20.93
N ALA A 609 15.22 32.85 21.23
CA ALA A 609 15.68 32.47 22.57
C ALA A 609 17.20 32.63 22.73
N ASP A 610 17.67 32.83 23.97
CA ASP A 610 19.10 32.83 24.31
C ASP A 610 19.65 31.44 24.66
N LYS A 611 18.76 30.49 24.98
CA LYS A 611 19.08 29.11 25.36
C LYS A 611 18.05 28.15 24.76
N ILE A 612 18.53 27.08 24.14
CA ILE A 612 17.69 26.06 23.47
C ILE A 612 18.07 24.63 23.86
N ARG A 613 17.26 23.65 23.43
CA ARG A 613 17.62 22.22 23.37
C ARG A 613 16.99 21.58 22.12
N ILE A 614 17.61 20.52 21.62
CA ILE A 614 17.15 19.77 20.44
C ILE A 614 16.51 18.45 20.88
N ARG A 615 15.37 18.08 20.29
CA ARG A 615 14.67 16.81 20.51
C ARG A 615 14.95 15.85 19.36
N PHE A 616 15.59 14.73 19.67
CA PHE A 616 15.81 13.60 18.79
C PHE A 616 14.78 12.51 19.07
N SER A 617 14.33 11.82 18.03
CA SER A 617 13.27 10.82 18.08
C SER A 617 13.68 9.56 17.33
N ASN A 618 13.37 8.42 17.94
CA ASN A 618 13.54 7.10 17.38
C ASN A 618 12.25 6.26 17.52
N ILE A 619 11.10 6.92 17.53
CA ILE A 619 9.77 6.34 17.79
C ILE A 619 9.43 5.21 16.80
N PHE A 620 9.86 5.34 15.54
CA PHE A 620 9.62 4.33 14.49
C PHE A 620 10.84 3.46 14.19
N GLY A 621 11.98 3.73 14.83
CA GLY A 621 13.20 2.95 14.61
C GLY A 621 13.08 1.54 15.16
N LYS A 622 13.52 0.52 14.41
CA LYS A 622 13.56 -0.87 14.89
C LYS A 622 14.91 -1.25 15.54
N THR A 623 15.90 -0.37 15.47
CA THR A 623 17.15 -0.46 16.24
C THR A 623 17.44 0.87 16.94
N ASN A 624 18.37 0.88 17.90
CA ASN A 624 18.83 2.13 18.51
C ASN A 624 19.45 3.05 17.45
N LEU A 625 19.21 4.35 17.56
CA LEU A 625 19.84 5.40 16.74
C LEU A 625 21.13 5.88 17.44
N PRO A 626 22.33 5.66 16.86
CA PRO A 626 23.60 6.01 17.50
C PRO A 626 24.11 7.36 16.99
N ILE A 627 23.84 8.43 17.74
CA ILE A 627 24.40 9.77 17.49
C ILE A 627 25.82 9.82 18.08
N THR A 628 26.84 9.75 17.22
CA THR A 628 28.25 9.81 17.63
C THR A 628 28.70 11.24 17.93
N ALA A 629 28.21 12.22 17.17
CA ALA A 629 28.40 13.64 17.47
C ALA A 629 27.25 14.47 16.88
N ALA A 630 26.91 15.60 17.50
CA ALA A 630 26.00 16.57 16.90
C ALA A 630 26.37 18.01 17.25
N SER A 631 26.10 18.97 16.36
CA SER A 631 26.37 20.39 16.56
C SER A 631 25.28 21.26 15.91
N ILE A 632 25.18 22.51 16.34
CA ILE A 632 24.28 23.52 15.77
C ILE A 632 25.07 24.76 15.35
N ALA A 633 24.59 25.46 14.32
CA ALA A 633 25.14 26.72 13.82
C ALA A 633 24.06 27.53 13.08
N LEU A 634 24.31 28.81 12.84
CA LEU A 634 23.51 29.57 11.87
C LEU A 634 23.97 29.20 10.44
N PRO A 635 23.05 28.98 9.49
CA PRO A 635 23.40 28.81 8.09
C PRO A 635 23.96 30.11 7.49
N VAL A 636 24.80 30.00 6.46
CA VAL A 636 25.32 31.18 5.73
C VAL A 636 24.16 31.97 5.11
N ASP A 637 24.26 33.29 5.16
CA ASP A 637 23.22 34.26 4.80
C ASP A 637 21.87 34.07 5.53
N GLY A 638 21.80 33.21 6.55
CA GLY A 638 20.56 32.84 7.22
C GLY A 638 19.59 32.01 6.35
N LYS A 639 20.02 31.48 5.20
CA LYS A 639 19.17 30.74 4.24
C LYS A 639 18.74 29.38 4.78
N ALA A 640 17.58 28.89 4.36
CA ALA A 640 17.22 27.48 4.52
C ALA A 640 17.90 26.64 3.42
N GLY A 641 17.96 25.32 3.61
CA GLY A 641 18.42 24.40 2.57
C GLY A 641 19.91 24.44 2.21
N VAL A 642 20.74 25.27 2.87
CA VAL A 642 22.16 25.43 2.50
C VAL A 642 23.07 24.48 3.28
N GLY A 643 24.08 23.93 2.60
CA GLY A 643 25.10 23.08 3.21
C GLY A 643 26.12 23.85 4.05
N GLN A 644 26.19 25.17 3.88
CA GLN A 644 27.18 26.06 4.52
C GLN A 644 26.68 26.66 5.85
N ILE A 645 27.59 26.78 6.82
CA ILE A 645 27.32 27.37 8.15
C ILE A 645 28.32 28.48 8.50
N ASP A 646 27.91 29.47 9.31
CA ASP A 646 28.86 30.35 9.97
C ASP A 646 29.53 29.59 11.13
N THR A 647 30.77 29.15 10.89
CA THR A 647 31.57 28.38 11.85
C THR A 647 31.86 29.14 13.16
N LYS A 648 31.75 30.47 13.19
CA LYS A 648 31.88 31.27 14.42
C LYS A 648 30.71 31.06 15.37
N THR A 649 29.56 30.64 14.85
CA THR A 649 28.35 30.35 15.64
C THR A 649 28.28 28.90 16.12
N THR A 650 29.14 28.01 15.62
CA THR A 650 29.05 26.57 15.88
C THR A 650 29.14 26.24 17.36
N LYS A 651 28.17 25.47 17.86
CA LYS A 651 28.15 24.90 19.21
C LYS A 651 27.95 23.40 19.15
N GLN A 652 28.83 22.66 19.80
CA GLN A 652 28.71 21.21 19.96
C GLN A 652 27.58 20.88 20.95
N LEU A 653 26.63 20.04 20.55
CA LEU A 653 25.61 19.49 21.44
C LEU A 653 26.22 18.46 22.38
N LYS A 654 25.57 18.27 23.53
CA LYS A 654 25.89 17.23 24.52
C LYS A 654 24.62 16.53 24.98
N PHE A 655 24.80 15.37 25.59
CA PHE A 655 23.74 14.53 26.15
C PHE A 655 24.20 14.00 27.51
N LYS A 656 23.63 14.52 28.60
CA LYS A 656 24.07 14.25 29.99
C LYS A 656 25.59 14.45 30.14
N GLY A 657 26.11 15.53 29.55
CA GLY A 657 27.52 15.90 29.52
C GLY A 657 28.39 15.21 28.45
N LYS A 658 27.91 14.13 27.82
CA LYS A 658 28.65 13.36 26.80
C LYS A 658 28.46 13.94 25.39
N LYS A 659 29.41 13.68 24.47
CA LYS A 659 29.31 14.13 23.06
C LYS A 659 28.38 13.26 22.20
N SER A 660 28.14 12.03 22.63
CA SER A 660 27.37 11.00 21.92
C SER A 660 26.20 10.49 22.75
N VAL A 661 25.19 9.92 22.08
CA VAL A 661 24.06 9.23 22.70
C VAL A 661 23.53 8.12 21.79
N SER A 662 23.01 7.06 22.41
CA SER A 662 22.19 6.05 21.74
C SER A 662 20.73 6.32 22.10
N VAL A 663 19.91 6.76 21.14
CA VAL A 663 18.46 6.92 21.36
C VAL A 663 17.83 5.51 21.26
N PRO A 664 17.17 5.00 22.31
CA PRO A 664 16.59 3.66 22.28
C PRO A 664 15.46 3.51 21.23
N VAL A 665 15.13 2.27 20.87
CA VAL A 665 13.92 1.95 20.08
C VAL A 665 12.67 2.51 20.75
N GLY A 666 11.80 3.19 19.99
CA GLY A 666 10.54 3.75 20.48
C GLY A 666 10.65 5.09 21.24
N GLU A 667 11.86 5.53 21.57
CA GLU A 667 12.11 6.60 22.54
C GLU A 667 12.45 7.97 21.93
N ILE A 668 12.44 9.00 22.78
CA ILE A 668 12.96 10.34 22.47
C ILE A 668 14.11 10.73 23.42
N VAL A 669 15.03 11.55 22.94
CA VAL A 669 16.14 12.11 23.73
C VAL A 669 16.28 13.59 23.45
N TYR A 670 16.41 14.39 24.51
CA TYR A 670 16.78 15.80 24.42
C TYR A 670 18.29 15.97 24.54
N SER A 671 18.85 16.94 23.81
CA SER A 671 20.19 17.46 24.12
C SER A 671 20.19 18.17 25.48
N ASP A 672 21.37 18.31 26.06
CA ASP A 672 21.60 19.24 27.15
C ASP A 672 21.24 20.68 26.69
N PRO A 673 20.72 21.54 27.58
CA PRO A 673 20.44 22.94 27.26
C PRO A 673 21.70 23.70 26.88
N ILE A 674 21.64 24.45 25.78
CA ILE A 674 22.79 25.13 25.19
C ILE A 674 22.53 26.62 24.99
N ASP A 675 23.50 27.45 25.38
CA ASP A 675 23.45 28.90 25.18
C ASP A 675 23.77 29.23 23.72
N PHE A 676 22.71 29.60 22.99
CA PHE A 676 22.72 29.88 21.56
C PHE A 676 21.64 30.92 21.28
N LYS A 677 22.04 32.10 20.81
CA LYS A 677 21.11 33.22 20.58
C LYS A 677 20.42 33.12 19.24
N LEU A 678 19.21 32.56 19.23
CA LEU A 678 18.28 32.57 18.10
C LEU A 678 17.49 33.88 18.06
N LYS A 679 17.33 34.42 16.85
CA LYS A 679 16.34 35.46 16.57
C LYS A 679 15.01 34.80 16.18
N PRO A 680 13.85 35.44 16.40
CA PRO A 680 12.60 35.00 15.78
C PRO A 680 12.77 34.91 14.25
N LEU A 681 12.09 33.96 13.61
CA LEU A 681 12.12 33.71 12.15
C LEU A 681 13.53 33.44 11.59
N SER A 682 14.49 33.05 12.43
CA SER A 682 15.82 32.64 11.98
C SER A 682 15.87 31.15 11.68
N ASN A 683 16.73 30.78 10.73
CA ASN A 683 17.01 29.40 10.41
C ASN A 683 18.16 28.86 11.29
N LEU A 684 18.04 27.61 11.74
CA LEU A 684 19.02 26.88 12.53
C LEU A 684 19.51 25.67 11.76
N ALA A 685 20.82 25.56 11.53
CA ALA A 685 21.44 24.37 10.96
C ALA A 685 21.82 23.39 12.07
N LEU A 686 21.31 22.16 12.00
CA LEU A 686 21.70 21.02 12.85
C LEU A 686 22.55 20.06 12.03
N SER A 687 23.75 19.71 12.52
CA SER A 687 24.58 18.64 11.96
C SER A 687 24.65 17.46 12.91
N VAL A 688 24.35 16.25 12.43
CA VAL A 688 24.35 14.98 13.17
C VAL A 688 25.29 14.01 12.46
N TYR A 689 26.22 13.41 13.19
CA TYR A 689 27.11 12.36 12.68
C TYR A 689 26.84 11.03 13.37
N THR A 690 26.60 9.99 12.56
CA THR A 690 26.41 8.61 13.01
C THR A 690 27.52 7.75 12.43
N GLU A 691 28.44 7.27 13.28
CA GLU A 691 29.62 6.51 12.83
C GLU A 691 29.24 5.16 12.24
N LYS A 692 28.34 4.43 12.92
CA LYS A 692 27.84 3.11 12.50
C LYS A 692 26.53 3.15 11.72
N GLY A 693 25.94 4.33 11.55
CA GLY A 693 24.57 4.48 11.06
C GLY A 693 23.51 3.86 11.99
N GLN A 694 22.25 3.96 11.61
CA GLN A 694 21.16 3.20 12.23
C GLN A 694 20.87 1.95 11.38
N LEU A 695 20.92 0.77 11.99
CA LEU A 695 20.78 -0.52 11.30
C LEU A 695 19.37 -0.71 10.70
N GLY A 696 19.32 -1.30 9.50
CA GLY A 696 18.09 -1.54 8.76
C GLY A 696 17.57 -0.32 7.98
N ASN A 697 16.32 -0.39 7.54
CA ASN A 697 15.65 0.64 6.73
C ASN A 697 14.42 1.26 7.42
N LYS A 698 14.13 0.89 8.66
CA LYS A 698 13.04 1.43 9.49
C LYS A 698 13.62 2.49 10.43
N ILE A 699 13.51 3.76 10.02
CA ILE A 699 14.03 4.93 10.74
C ILE A 699 12.96 6.01 10.96
N THR A 700 13.19 6.91 11.92
CA THR A 700 12.30 8.05 12.18
C THR A 700 12.73 9.29 11.39
N GLY A 701 11.78 9.93 10.72
CA GLY A 701 12.01 11.18 9.98
C GLY A 701 10.72 11.91 9.67
N HIS A 702 10.78 12.78 8.66
CA HIS A 702 9.67 13.60 8.18
C HIS A 702 9.92 13.95 6.69
N PRO A 703 9.40 13.13 5.76
CA PRO A 703 9.58 13.33 4.31
C PRO A 703 8.98 14.65 3.78
N GLY A 704 7.92 15.17 4.41
CA GLY A 704 7.25 16.42 4.03
C GLY A 704 8.08 17.70 4.19
N SER A 705 9.36 17.62 4.57
CA SER A 705 10.12 18.78 5.04
C SER A 705 10.28 19.92 4.04
N ARG A 706 10.29 19.66 2.71
CA ARG A 706 10.51 20.68 1.65
C ARG A 706 11.71 21.59 1.92
N THR A 707 12.72 21.00 2.57
CA THR A 707 13.94 21.68 3.01
C THR A 707 15.11 20.76 2.71
N THR A 708 16.09 21.26 1.97
CA THR A 708 17.25 20.49 1.54
C THR A 708 18.16 20.18 2.73
N SER A 709 18.24 18.90 3.07
CA SER A 709 19.23 18.33 3.98
C SER A 709 20.42 17.82 3.17
N TRP A 710 21.63 18.02 3.69
CA TRP A 710 22.90 17.66 3.04
C TRP A 710 23.61 16.52 3.77
N MET A 711 24.32 15.69 3.02
CA MET A 711 25.07 14.55 3.53
C MET A 711 26.52 14.58 3.07
N GLN A 712 27.41 14.04 3.91
CA GLN A 712 28.83 13.84 3.62
C GLN A 712 29.39 12.71 4.48
N LYS A 713 30.22 11.82 3.90
CA LYS A 713 30.91 10.76 4.65
C LYS A 713 31.94 11.33 5.61
N GLY A 714 32.13 10.68 6.76
CA GLY A 714 33.00 11.16 7.84
C GLY A 714 32.33 12.14 8.81
N ASN A 715 33.07 12.53 9.85
CA ASN A 715 32.61 13.44 10.89
C ASN A 715 32.88 14.91 10.53
N HIS A 716 31.89 15.53 9.90
CA HIS A 716 31.92 16.90 9.39
C HIS A 716 30.97 17.84 10.14
N VAL A 717 30.55 17.48 11.38
CA VAL A 717 29.55 18.28 12.12
C VAL A 717 29.95 19.75 12.27
N ASN A 718 31.24 20.03 12.47
CA ASN A 718 31.79 21.38 12.61
C ASN A 718 32.41 21.94 11.31
N ALA A 719 32.26 21.26 10.17
CA ALA A 719 32.80 21.71 8.88
C ALA A 719 32.01 22.90 8.31
N ALA A 720 32.70 23.85 7.67
CA ALA A 720 32.08 25.04 7.09
C ALA A 720 31.04 24.73 6.01
N SER A 721 31.16 23.60 5.32
CA SER A 721 30.22 23.08 4.32
C SER A 721 30.07 21.57 4.44
N VAL A 722 28.94 21.04 3.99
CA VAL A 722 28.61 19.63 3.78
C VAL A 722 27.93 19.54 2.41
N SER A 723 28.40 18.70 1.48
CA SER A 723 27.97 18.80 0.07
C SER A 723 28.11 17.55 -0.82
N GLU A 724 28.29 16.34 -0.29
CA GLU A 724 28.45 15.13 -1.14
C GLU A 724 27.11 14.57 -1.66
N GLY A 725 26.02 14.76 -0.93
CA GLY A 725 24.68 14.39 -1.34
C GLY A 725 23.63 15.26 -0.67
N SER A 726 22.38 15.16 -1.13
CA SER A 726 21.27 15.90 -0.55
C SER A 726 19.92 15.21 -0.76
N THR A 727 18.93 15.57 0.05
CA THR A 727 17.52 15.21 -0.13
C THR A 727 16.60 16.21 0.58
N LYS A 728 15.32 16.28 0.21
CA LYS A 728 14.34 17.28 0.71
C LYS A 728 13.52 16.77 1.90
N HIS A 729 14.20 16.06 2.81
CA HIS A 729 13.60 15.40 3.97
C HIS A 729 14.35 15.75 5.25
N TRP A 730 13.67 15.71 6.40
CA TRP A 730 14.30 15.72 7.72
C TRP A 730 14.32 14.30 8.30
N TYR A 731 15.37 13.98 9.05
CA TYR A 731 15.54 12.74 9.79
C TYR A 731 15.92 13.02 11.25
N PHE A 732 15.59 12.07 12.13
CA PHE A 732 16.03 11.96 13.53
C PHE A 732 15.67 13.07 14.52
N ALA A 733 15.55 14.33 14.11
CA ALA A 733 15.17 15.46 14.96
C ALA A 733 13.73 15.89 14.64
N ASN A 734 12.93 16.13 15.68
CA ASN A 734 11.51 16.48 15.56
C ASN A 734 11.07 17.61 16.52
N GLY A 735 12.02 18.33 17.13
CA GLY A 735 11.72 19.52 17.92
C GLY A 735 12.94 20.35 18.27
N VAL A 736 12.75 21.67 18.36
CA VAL A 736 13.68 22.62 18.98
C VAL A 736 12.89 23.39 20.02
N ASP A 737 13.32 23.31 21.28
CA ASP A 737 12.67 24.02 22.38
C ASP A 737 13.47 25.26 22.78
N SER A 738 12.75 26.36 22.96
CA SER A 738 13.23 27.65 23.47
C SER A 738 13.00 27.75 24.98
N TRP A 739 14.03 28.15 25.74
CA TRP A 739 13.89 28.46 27.17
C TRP A 739 13.28 29.86 27.34
N ALA A 740 11.96 29.96 27.22
CA ALA A 740 11.24 31.21 27.08
C ALA A 740 10.66 31.73 28.42
N PRO A 741 10.34 33.04 28.55
CA PRO A 741 9.55 33.57 29.66
C PRO A 741 8.17 32.89 29.81
N LYS A 742 7.60 32.93 31.02
CA LYS A 742 6.37 32.19 31.40
C LYS A 742 5.11 32.56 30.60
N ASP A 743 5.08 33.74 29.99
CA ASP A 743 4.00 34.24 29.12
C ASP A 743 4.08 33.72 27.67
N HIS A 744 5.18 33.06 27.30
CA HIS A 744 5.35 32.43 25.99
C HIS A 744 4.66 31.07 25.94
N PHE A 745 4.13 30.70 24.78
CA PHE A 745 3.44 29.42 24.57
C PHE A 745 3.45 29.01 23.10
N ALA A 746 3.14 27.75 22.83
CA ALA A 746 3.04 27.20 21.49
C ALA A 746 1.58 27.00 21.06
N VAL A 747 1.34 27.27 19.77
CA VAL A 747 0.19 26.84 18.99
C VAL A 747 0.63 25.59 18.22
N VAL A 748 -0.05 24.47 18.44
CA VAL A 748 0.22 23.22 17.72
C VAL A 748 -0.74 23.08 16.56
N LEU A 749 -0.23 22.70 15.40
CA LEU A 749 -1.00 22.49 14.18
C LEU A 749 -1.07 20.99 13.91
N LEU A 750 -2.23 20.37 14.10
CA LEU A 750 -2.53 19.01 13.68
C LEU A 750 -3.17 19.08 12.29
N GLY A 751 -2.63 18.32 11.33
CA GLY A 751 -3.10 18.37 9.95
C GLY A 751 -2.46 17.38 8.98
N ASP A 752 -2.90 17.49 7.73
CA ASP A 752 -2.46 16.68 6.60
C ASP A 752 -1.43 17.41 5.69
N SER A 753 -1.32 16.99 4.42
CA SER A 753 -0.46 17.58 3.39
C SER A 753 -0.66 19.08 3.19
N ILE A 754 -1.87 19.60 3.41
CA ILE A 754 -2.16 21.03 3.26
C ILE A 754 -1.46 21.84 4.37
N THR A 755 -1.38 21.28 5.58
CA THR A 755 -0.69 21.94 6.71
C THR A 755 0.80 21.63 6.76
N ASP A 756 1.20 20.42 6.37
CA ASP A 756 2.59 20.00 6.12
C ASP A 756 3.29 20.88 5.08
N GLY A 757 2.53 21.43 4.12
CA GLY A 757 2.98 22.46 3.19
C GLY A 757 3.09 22.01 1.72
N ARG A 758 2.34 21.01 1.27
CA ARG A 758 2.36 20.58 -0.14
C ARG A 758 1.88 21.72 -1.04
N GLY A 759 2.75 22.17 -1.94
CA GLY A 759 2.54 23.37 -2.76
C GLY A 759 3.39 24.58 -2.32
N SER A 760 4.10 24.48 -1.19
CA SER A 760 5.13 25.44 -0.77
C SER A 760 6.38 25.31 -1.67
N THR A 761 7.18 26.37 -1.78
CA THR A 761 8.45 26.36 -2.51
C THR A 761 9.54 25.76 -1.63
N ASP A 762 10.35 24.84 -2.16
CA ASP A 762 11.46 24.26 -1.40
C ASP A 762 12.45 25.35 -0.94
N ASP A 763 12.94 25.22 0.29
CA ASP A 763 13.95 26.10 0.90
C ASP A 763 13.57 27.60 1.08
N THR A 764 12.29 27.97 0.92
CA THR A 764 11.82 29.36 1.11
C THR A 764 11.09 29.62 2.44
N ASN A 765 10.59 28.58 3.11
CA ASN A 765 9.69 28.67 4.27
C ASN A 765 8.41 29.49 4.00
N ASP A 766 7.67 29.16 2.93
CA ASP A 766 6.42 29.82 2.54
C ASP A 766 5.14 28.98 2.81
N ARG A 767 5.19 28.08 3.80
CA ARG A 767 3.99 27.36 4.31
C ARG A 767 3.09 28.32 5.08
N TRP A 768 1.81 27.97 5.26
CA TRP A 768 0.91 28.83 6.05
C TRP A 768 1.30 28.91 7.53
N SER A 769 1.96 27.89 8.07
CA SER A 769 2.56 27.92 9.42
C SER A 769 3.67 28.96 9.54
N ASP A 770 4.51 29.08 8.52
CA ASP A 770 5.62 30.03 8.48
C ASP A 770 5.09 31.46 8.30
N ALA A 771 4.09 31.64 7.42
CA ALA A 771 3.37 32.90 7.25
C ALA A 771 2.61 33.34 8.52
N LEU A 772 2.03 32.40 9.28
CA LEU A 772 1.42 32.67 10.59
C LEU A 772 2.48 33.10 11.61
N ALA A 773 3.61 32.41 11.68
CA ALA A 773 4.71 32.79 12.58
C ALA A 773 5.22 34.20 12.26
N ALA A 774 5.41 34.53 10.97
CA ALA A 774 5.77 35.87 10.54
C ALA A 774 4.73 36.92 10.95
N HIS A 775 3.45 36.67 10.68
CA HIS A 775 2.36 37.58 11.02
C HIS A 775 2.24 37.84 12.54
N LEU A 776 2.51 36.83 13.38
CA LEU A 776 2.56 36.97 14.83
C LEU A 776 3.70 37.89 15.28
N GLN A 777 4.91 37.75 14.73
CA GLN A 777 6.03 38.64 15.04
C GLN A 777 5.77 40.08 14.58
N GLU A 778 5.28 40.26 13.35
CA GLU A 778 4.90 41.58 12.79
C GLU A 778 3.83 42.27 13.64
N SER A 779 2.90 41.50 14.22
CA SER A 779 1.81 42.00 15.07
C SER A 779 2.21 42.21 16.53
N GLY A 780 3.51 42.09 16.87
CA GLY A 780 4.03 42.25 18.23
C GLY A 780 3.69 41.10 19.18
N MET A 781 3.17 39.97 18.68
CA MET A 781 2.80 38.79 19.46
C MET A 781 3.98 37.79 19.53
N SER A 782 5.17 38.31 19.83
CA SER A 782 6.43 37.55 19.77
C SER A 782 6.53 36.40 20.79
N ASN A 783 5.60 36.32 21.73
CA ASN A 783 5.48 35.26 22.73
C ASN A 783 4.74 34.00 22.21
N VAL A 784 4.19 34.03 21.00
CA VAL A 784 3.43 32.92 20.40
C VAL A 784 4.31 32.15 19.42
N ALA A 785 4.63 30.90 19.77
CA ALA A 785 5.33 29.95 18.90
C ALA A 785 4.35 29.14 18.05
N VAL A 786 4.81 28.67 16.89
CA VAL A 786 4.03 27.90 15.91
C VAL A 786 4.75 26.57 15.67
N ASN A 787 4.09 25.46 16.03
CA ASN A 787 4.64 24.10 15.91
C ASN A 787 3.81 23.28 14.92
N ASN A 788 4.40 23.02 13.75
CA ASN A 788 3.75 22.27 12.69
C ASN A 788 3.86 20.76 12.95
N MET A 789 2.78 20.14 13.43
CA MET A 789 2.68 18.71 13.70
C MET A 789 1.76 18.01 12.69
N ALA A 790 1.71 18.56 11.46
CA ALA A 790 1.03 17.96 10.33
C ALA A 790 1.93 16.96 9.58
N ALA A 791 1.32 16.17 8.71
CA ALA A 791 1.98 15.12 7.95
C ALA A 791 1.33 14.96 6.56
N GLY A 792 2.16 14.98 5.51
CA GLY A 792 1.72 14.68 4.15
C GLY A 792 0.88 13.42 4.06
N GLY A 793 -0.35 13.51 3.50
CA GLY A 793 -1.24 12.37 3.31
C GLY A 793 -1.83 11.75 4.59
N ASN A 794 -1.70 12.37 5.77
CA ASN A 794 -2.23 11.82 7.01
C ASN A 794 -3.76 11.89 7.08
N ALA A 795 -4.37 10.91 7.76
CA ALA A 795 -5.81 10.75 7.90
C ALA A 795 -6.18 10.59 9.38
N ILE A 796 -7.42 10.91 9.74
CA ILE A 796 -7.88 10.90 11.13
C ILE A 796 -8.31 9.50 11.60
N LEU A 797 -9.01 8.76 10.74
CA LEU A 797 -9.75 7.53 11.08
C LEU A 797 -9.02 6.25 10.68
N SER A 798 -8.59 6.16 9.42
CA SER A 798 -7.95 4.97 8.85
C SER A 798 -7.17 5.32 7.57
N GLY A 799 -6.20 4.47 7.21
CA GLY A 799 -5.34 4.70 6.05
C GLY A 799 -4.45 5.95 6.20
N GLY A 800 -4.24 6.66 5.09
CA GLY A 800 -3.29 7.76 5.01
C GLY A 800 -1.82 7.33 5.07
N LEU A 801 -0.93 8.31 5.16
CA LEU A 801 0.51 8.07 5.39
C LEU A 801 0.86 8.35 6.86
N GLY A 802 1.70 7.50 7.45
CA GLY A 802 2.02 7.51 8.88
C GLY A 802 0.84 7.12 9.79
N PRO A 803 1.00 7.17 11.13
CA PRO A 803 -0.09 6.85 12.06
C PRO A 803 -1.22 7.87 11.97
N ILE A 804 -2.46 7.38 12.02
CA ILE A 804 -3.66 8.21 11.98
C ILE A 804 -3.73 9.21 13.15
N LEU A 805 -4.43 10.34 12.95
CA LEU A 805 -4.49 11.41 13.97
C LEU A 805 -4.97 10.88 15.34
N LEU A 806 -5.98 10.00 15.36
CA LEU A 806 -6.54 9.41 16.58
C LEU A 806 -5.50 8.64 17.43
N GLN A 807 -4.45 8.09 16.83
CA GLN A 807 -3.38 7.40 17.55
C GLN A 807 -2.31 8.36 18.08
N ARG A 808 -2.13 9.53 17.45
CA ARG A 808 -0.97 10.42 17.70
C ARG A 808 -1.29 11.75 18.39
N TYR A 809 -2.53 12.25 18.38
CA TYR A 809 -2.84 13.62 18.85
C TYR A 809 -2.42 13.91 20.30
N LYS A 810 -2.36 12.90 21.17
CA LYS A 810 -1.88 13.07 22.56
C LYS A 810 -0.39 13.46 22.60
N ARG A 811 0.44 12.64 21.96
CA ARG A 811 1.87 12.90 21.73
C ARG A 811 2.10 14.20 20.96
N ASP A 812 1.33 14.40 19.88
CA ASP A 812 1.59 15.46 18.92
C ASP A 812 1.04 16.82 19.34
N ALA A 813 0.11 16.90 20.31
CA ALA A 813 -0.38 18.16 20.86
C ALA A 813 -0.26 18.30 22.38
N LEU A 814 -0.76 17.35 23.16
CA LEU A 814 -0.83 17.48 24.62
C LEU A 814 0.55 17.43 25.29
N GLU A 815 1.47 16.67 24.71
CA GLU A 815 2.84 16.48 25.22
C GLU A 815 3.86 17.50 24.65
N GLN A 816 3.42 18.44 23.80
CA GLN A 816 4.34 19.41 23.20
C GLN A 816 4.73 20.53 24.18
N PRO A 817 6.04 20.86 24.32
CA PRO A 817 6.51 21.86 25.27
C PRO A 817 5.84 23.23 25.08
N GLY A 818 5.18 23.71 26.14
CA GLY A 818 4.51 25.01 26.15
C GLY A 818 3.22 25.08 25.34
N ALA A 819 2.65 23.96 24.87
CA ALA A 819 1.38 23.95 24.16
C ALA A 819 0.26 24.65 24.95
N LYS A 820 -0.56 25.43 24.24
CA LYS A 820 -1.70 26.18 24.82
C LYS A 820 -2.91 26.25 23.89
N PHE A 821 -2.66 26.27 22.58
CA PHE A 821 -3.69 26.18 21.55
C PHE A 821 -3.37 25.03 20.61
N VAL A 822 -4.41 24.35 20.13
CA VAL A 822 -4.31 23.25 19.15
C VAL A 822 -5.27 23.52 18.01
N ILE A 823 -4.73 23.66 16.80
CA ILE A 823 -5.47 23.75 15.55
C ILE A 823 -5.63 22.33 14.99
N ILE A 824 -6.84 21.99 14.55
CA ILE A 824 -7.14 20.74 13.85
C ILE A 824 -7.61 21.11 12.45
N PHE A 825 -6.76 20.82 11.45
CA PHE A 825 -7.00 21.07 10.03
C PHE A 825 -6.57 19.84 9.23
N GLU A 826 -7.42 18.82 9.29
CA GLU A 826 -7.20 17.48 8.72
C GLU A 826 -8.54 16.90 8.27
N GLY A 827 -8.54 15.78 7.53
CA GLY A 827 -9.75 15.03 7.17
C GLY A 827 -9.96 14.85 5.66
N VAL A 828 -9.17 15.54 4.82
CA VAL A 828 -9.33 15.42 3.35
C VAL A 828 -8.90 14.04 2.83
N ASN A 829 -7.92 13.40 3.50
CA ASN A 829 -7.44 12.05 3.16
C ASN A 829 -8.33 10.92 3.71
N ASP A 830 -9.27 11.21 4.60
CA ASP A 830 -10.34 10.28 4.98
C ASP A 830 -11.46 10.27 3.93
N ILE A 831 -11.78 11.45 3.36
CA ILE A 831 -12.84 11.63 2.38
C ILE A 831 -12.38 11.22 0.97
N GLY A 832 -11.27 11.79 0.49
CA GLY A 832 -10.82 11.72 -0.90
C GLY A 832 -10.53 10.32 -1.46
N PRO A 833 -9.85 9.42 -0.73
CA PRO A 833 -9.62 8.04 -1.17
C PRO A 833 -10.83 7.10 -0.99
N SER A 834 -11.81 7.47 -0.15
CA SER A 834 -12.90 6.57 0.24
C SER A 834 -13.91 6.30 -0.89
N ALA A 835 -14.62 5.17 -0.84
CA ALA A 835 -15.64 4.83 -1.82
C ALA A 835 -16.79 5.87 -1.84
N THR A 836 -17.33 6.16 -3.03
CA THR A 836 -18.33 7.23 -3.23
C THR A 836 -19.75 6.83 -2.83
N ASP A 837 -19.99 5.58 -2.40
CA ASP A 837 -21.32 5.14 -1.98
C ASP A 837 -21.79 5.87 -0.71
N GLU A 838 -23.10 6.13 -0.63
CA GLU A 838 -23.72 6.91 0.46
C GLU A 838 -23.40 6.31 1.84
N ALA A 839 -23.37 4.98 1.97
CA ALA A 839 -23.13 4.33 3.24
C ALA A 839 -21.68 4.55 3.71
N THR A 840 -20.69 4.45 2.83
CA THR A 840 -19.28 4.79 3.12
C THR A 840 -19.12 6.26 3.43
N GLN A 841 -19.66 7.15 2.59
CA GLN A 841 -19.59 8.59 2.82
C GLN A 841 -20.21 9.02 4.15
N LYS A 842 -21.36 8.44 4.51
CA LYS A 842 -21.99 8.65 5.82
C LYS A 842 -21.12 8.14 6.97
N ARG A 843 -20.51 6.95 6.85
CA ARG A 843 -19.59 6.40 7.87
C ARG A 843 -18.36 7.31 8.07
N ILE A 844 -17.76 7.81 7.00
CA ILE A 844 -16.61 8.74 7.06
C ILE A 844 -17.03 10.04 7.76
N LYS A 845 -18.15 10.66 7.35
CA LYS A 845 -18.69 11.87 7.99
C LYS A 845 -18.91 11.69 9.49
N ASP A 846 -19.65 10.67 9.87
CA ASP A 846 -20.05 10.43 11.26
C ASP A 846 -18.81 10.07 12.12
N GLY A 847 -17.86 9.32 11.56
CA GLY A 847 -16.57 9.00 12.16
C GLY A 847 -15.70 10.23 12.40
N LEU A 848 -15.55 11.11 11.40
CA LEU A 848 -14.78 12.35 11.51
C LEU A 848 -15.37 13.26 12.59
N ILE A 849 -16.70 13.45 12.61
CA ILE A 849 -17.41 14.22 13.64
C ILE A 849 -17.15 13.64 15.05
N ALA A 850 -17.20 12.32 15.21
CA ALA A 850 -16.91 11.66 16.48
C ALA A 850 -15.44 11.86 16.90
N ALA A 851 -14.50 11.71 15.96
CA ALA A 851 -13.07 11.91 16.19
C ALA A 851 -12.74 13.35 16.60
N TYR A 852 -13.23 14.36 15.85
CA TYR A 852 -13.09 15.77 16.21
C TYR A 852 -13.64 16.06 17.60
N THR A 853 -14.82 15.52 17.92
CA THR A 853 -15.45 15.70 19.23
C THR A 853 -14.61 15.11 20.36
N GLN A 854 -14.06 13.90 20.18
CA GLN A 854 -13.21 13.25 21.16
C GLN A 854 -11.88 13.98 21.34
N ILE A 855 -11.21 14.34 20.25
CA ILE A 855 -9.94 15.07 20.25
C ILE A 855 -10.12 16.44 20.93
N ALA A 856 -11.15 17.20 20.55
CA ALA A 856 -11.43 18.50 21.16
C ALA A 856 -11.74 18.39 22.66
N LYS A 857 -12.52 17.38 23.07
CA LYS A 857 -12.83 17.10 24.49
C LYS A 857 -11.56 16.80 25.30
N ASP A 858 -10.65 15.99 24.79
CA ASP A 858 -9.42 15.63 25.49
C ASP A 858 -8.42 16.80 25.56
N ILE A 859 -8.34 17.63 24.51
CA ILE A 859 -7.54 18.87 24.51
C ILE A 859 -8.08 19.86 25.56
N LYS A 860 -9.40 20.08 25.62
CA LYS A 860 -10.03 20.94 26.64
C LYS A 860 -9.83 20.37 28.06
N LYS A 861 -9.90 19.05 28.23
CA LYS A 861 -9.62 18.36 29.50
C LYS A 861 -8.16 18.55 29.95
N ALA A 862 -7.22 18.68 29.02
CA ALA A 862 -5.83 19.03 29.31
C ALA A 862 -5.61 20.53 29.61
N GLY A 863 -6.67 21.35 29.61
CA GLY A 863 -6.60 22.80 29.87
C GLY A 863 -6.13 23.63 28.67
N LEU A 864 -6.09 23.04 27.47
CA LEU A 864 -5.69 23.69 26.23
C LEU A 864 -6.92 24.18 25.45
N SER A 865 -6.74 25.20 24.61
CA SER A 865 -7.79 25.74 23.74
C SER A 865 -7.76 25.11 22.34
N THR A 866 -8.94 24.85 21.79
CA THR A 866 -9.14 24.15 20.51
C THR A 866 -9.57 25.09 19.39
N ILE A 867 -9.04 24.87 18.19
CA ILE A 867 -9.39 25.62 16.97
C ILE A 867 -9.70 24.62 15.86
N GLY A 868 -10.94 24.60 15.37
CA GLY A 868 -11.32 23.79 14.20
C GLY A 868 -11.15 24.58 12.91
N ALA A 869 -10.59 23.97 11.86
CA ALA A 869 -10.50 24.59 10.54
C ALA A 869 -11.35 23.84 9.51
N THR A 870 -11.99 24.57 8.59
CA THR A 870 -12.79 23.96 7.51
C THR A 870 -11.89 23.27 6.47
N ILE A 871 -12.27 22.06 6.07
CA ILE A 871 -11.60 21.25 5.05
C ILE A 871 -11.71 21.97 3.70
N THR A 872 -10.57 22.25 3.06
CA THR A 872 -10.52 22.98 1.79
C THR A 872 -10.95 22.11 0.60
N GLN A 873 -11.12 22.78 -0.54
CA GLN A 873 -11.70 22.25 -1.77
C GLN A 873 -10.88 21.13 -2.43
N MET A 874 -11.56 20.36 -3.29
CA MET A 874 -10.98 19.19 -3.97
C MET A 874 -11.23 19.16 -5.50
N LEU A 875 -12.12 20.01 -6.04
CA LEU A 875 -12.48 19.95 -7.46
C LEU A 875 -11.27 20.23 -8.37
N GLY A 876 -10.99 19.28 -9.25
CA GLY A 876 -9.78 19.23 -10.09
C GLY A 876 -8.85 18.09 -9.69
N ASN A 877 -8.95 17.60 -8.46
CA ASN A 877 -8.18 16.47 -7.96
C ASN A 877 -8.89 15.12 -8.18
N GLN A 878 -8.12 14.02 -8.20
CA GLN A 878 -8.63 12.64 -8.18
C GLN A 878 -9.47 12.28 -6.93
N TYR A 879 -9.33 13.07 -5.85
CA TYR A 879 -10.18 12.96 -4.66
C TYR A 879 -11.61 13.44 -4.88
N TYR A 880 -11.86 14.30 -5.89
CA TYR A 880 -13.20 14.83 -6.11
C TYR A 880 -14.19 13.76 -6.59
N ALA A 881 -15.35 13.77 -5.95
CA ALA A 881 -16.60 13.20 -6.45
C ALA A 881 -17.77 14.01 -5.84
N PRO A 882 -18.91 14.17 -6.51
CA PRO A 882 -20.04 14.92 -5.97
C PRO A 882 -20.48 14.44 -4.57
N GLU A 883 -20.47 13.12 -4.34
CA GLU A 883 -20.85 12.49 -3.07
C GLU A 883 -19.85 12.82 -1.95
N ARG A 884 -18.55 12.86 -2.28
CA ARG A 884 -17.47 13.26 -1.36
C ARG A 884 -17.51 14.75 -1.03
N GLU A 885 -17.93 15.58 -1.99
CA GLU A 885 -18.12 17.01 -1.77
C GLU A 885 -19.31 17.30 -0.85
N VAL A 886 -20.43 16.58 -1.01
CA VAL A 886 -21.54 16.62 -0.05
C VAL A 886 -21.06 16.25 1.37
N THR A 887 -20.19 15.26 1.51
CA THR A 887 -19.54 14.92 2.79
C THR A 887 -18.69 16.07 3.32
N ARG A 888 -17.78 16.62 2.51
CA ARG A 888 -16.89 17.74 2.90
C ARG A 888 -17.70 18.95 3.37
N VAL A 889 -18.70 19.37 2.59
CA VAL A 889 -19.58 20.50 2.94
C VAL A 889 -20.34 20.21 4.23
N SER A 890 -20.90 19.00 4.40
CA SER A 890 -21.59 18.62 5.63
C SER A 890 -20.71 18.69 6.88
N ILE A 891 -19.43 18.31 6.77
CA ILE A 891 -18.46 18.39 7.86
C ILE A 891 -18.11 19.85 8.16
N ASN A 892 -17.86 20.66 7.15
CA ASN A 892 -17.57 22.09 7.33
C ASN A 892 -18.74 22.83 7.98
N ASP A 893 -19.97 22.55 7.54
CA ASP A 893 -21.19 23.08 8.15
C ASP A 893 -21.29 22.72 9.64
N TRP A 894 -20.92 21.48 10.00
CA TRP A 894 -20.87 21.04 11.40
C TRP A 894 -19.76 21.77 12.20
N ILE A 895 -18.56 21.90 11.65
CA ILE A 895 -17.43 22.64 12.26
C ILE A 895 -17.85 24.08 12.59
N LEU A 896 -18.51 24.75 11.64
CA LEU A 896 -18.93 26.15 11.77
C LEU A 896 -20.10 26.37 12.76
N LYS A 897 -20.98 25.38 12.95
CA LYS A 897 -22.26 25.56 13.66
C LYS A 897 -22.35 24.89 15.03
N ASN A 898 -21.64 23.79 15.28
CA ASN A 898 -21.92 22.90 16.43
C ASN A 898 -21.25 23.32 17.75
N GLY A 899 -20.38 24.33 17.76
CA GLY A 899 -19.73 24.83 18.99
C GLY A 899 -18.77 23.85 19.67
N THR A 900 -18.31 22.80 18.97
CA THR A 900 -17.41 21.78 19.52
C THR A 900 -16.02 22.34 19.86
N PHE A 901 -15.48 23.19 18.99
CA PHE A 901 -14.20 23.88 19.20
C PHE A 901 -14.40 25.20 19.95
N ASP A 902 -13.37 25.69 20.64
CA ASP A 902 -13.44 26.99 21.33
C ASP A 902 -13.37 28.16 20.35
N HIS A 903 -12.66 27.96 19.24
CA HIS A 903 -12.58 28.88 18.10
C HIS A 903 -12.66 28.11 16.79
N ILE A 904 -12.93 28.81 15.69
CA ILE A 904 -13.00 28.25 14.34
C ILE A 904 -12.30 29.16 13.33
N VAL A 905 -11.79 28.59 12.24
CA VAL A 905 -11.20 29.31 11.10
C VAL A 905 -11.75 28.72 9.80
N ASP A 906 -12.38 29.57 8.98
CA ASP A 906 -12.91 29.13 7.69
C ASP A 906 -11.88 29.29 6.56
N PHE A 907 -10.96 28.33 6.45
CA PHE A 907 -9.99 28.31 5.36
C PHE A 907 -10.65 27.99 4.01
N ALA A 908 -11.67 27.14 3.98
CA ALA A 908 -12.40 26.80 2.75
C ALA A 908 -13.04 28.03 2.08
N ALA A 909 -13.64 28.95 2.85
CA ALA A 909 -14.15 30.22 2.32
C ALA A 909 -13.06 31.24 1.99
N LEU A 910 -11.85 31.12 2.56
CA LEU A 910 -10.75 32.05 2.35
C LEU A 910 -10.02 31.85 1.02
N ILE A 911 -9.82 30.58 0.59
CA ILE A 911 -9.01 30.24 -0.59
C ILE A 911 -9.79 29.58 -1.74
N GLY A 912 -11.07 29.29 -1.55
CA GLY A 912 -11.92 28.60 -2.53
C GLY A 912 -13.28 29.25 -2.75
N SER A 913 -14.04 28.72 -3.70
CA SER A 913 -15.40 29.14 -4.01
C SER A 913 -16.21 27.93 -4.45
N GLY A 914 -17.23 27.56 -3.65
CA GLY A 914 -17.87 26.26 -3.75
C GLY A 914 -16.85 25.13 -3.56
N ASP A 915 -16.84 24.22 -4.53
CA ASP A 915 -16.12 22.95 -4.53
C ASP A 915 -14.64 23.07 -4.99
N LYS A 916 -14.25 24.21 -5.56
CA LYS A 916 -12.91 24.47 -6.13
C LYS A 916 -12.08 25.49 -5.36
N LEU A 917 -10.76 25.30 -5.35
CA LEU A 917 -9.82 26.38 -5.04
C LEU A 917 -9.97 27.53 -6.05
N LEU A 918 -9.66 28.75 -5.64
CA LEU A 918 -9.56 29.87 -6.58
C LEU A 918 -8.30 29.68 -7.43
N PRO A 919 -8.31 29.95 -8.76
CA PRO A 919 -7.17 29.63 -9.63
C PRO A 919 -5.84 30.27 -9.22
N GLN A 920 -5.86 31.46 -8.62
CA GLN A 920 -4.66 32.12 -8.09
C GLN A 920 -4.10 31.50 -6.80
N TYR A 921 -4.82 30.56 -6.19
CA TYR A 921 -4.50 29.90 -4.92
C TYR A 921 -4.28 28.39 -5.06
N ASP A 922 -4.66 27.78 -6.19
CA ASP A 922 -4.36 26.40 -6.53
C ASP A 922 -2.87 26.23 -6.92
N SER A 923 -2.25 25.11 -6.54
CA SER A 923 -0.92 24.70 -7.02
C SER A 923 -0.96 24.00 -8.39
N GLY A 924 -2.16 23.70 -8.89
CA GLY A 924 -2.43 23.08 -10.19
C GLY A 924 -2.99 21.66 -10.11
N ASP A 925 -3.29 21.15 -8.90
CA ASP A 925 -3.83 19.81 -8.68
C ASP A 925 -5.25 19.79 -8.08
N GLY A 926 -5.88 20.95 -7.88
CA GLY A 926 -7.24 21.10 -7.38
C GLY A 926 -7.44 20.79 -5.89
N LEU A 927 -6.36 20.54 -5.14
CA LEU A 927 -6.39 20.13 -3.73
C LEU A 927 -5.41 20.93 -2.87
N HIS A 928 -4.19 21.13 -3.35
CA HIS A 928 -3.10 21.71 -2.57
C HIS A 928 -2.94 23.21 -2.84
N PRO A 929 -2.95 24.07 -1.80
CA PRO A 929 -2.74 25.50 -1.96
C PRO A 929 -1.30 25.85 -2.38
N ASN A 930 -1.15 26.90 -3.17
CA ASN A 930 0.16 27.45 -3.55
C ASN A 930 0.71 28.47 -2.51
N PRO A 931 1.94 29.01 -2.67
CA PRO A 931 2.53 29.92 -1.69
C PRO A 931 1.74 31.23 -1.47
N ALA A 932 1.00 31.71 -2.48
CA ALA A 932 0.16 32.90 -2.34
C ALA A 932 -1.06 32.62 -1.45
N ALA A 933 -1.65 31.42 -1.58
CA ALA A 933 -2.72 30.93 -0.71
C ALA A 933 -2.21 30.73 0.72
N TYR A 934 -1.06 30.10 0.90
CA TYR A 934 -0.45 29.89 2.21
C TYR A 934 -0.10 31.20 2.93
N LYS A 935 0.43 32.18 2.20
CA LYS A 935 0.61 33.54 2.73
C LYS A 935 -0.71 34.17 3.16
N LEU A 936 -1.78 34.02 2.37
CA LEU A 936 -3.11 34.51 2.73
C LEU A 936 -3.64 33.83 3.99
N MET A 937 -3.57 32.50 4.09
CA MET A 937 -4.02 31.72 5.24
C MET A 937 -3.30 32.13 6.53
N GLY A 938 -1.98 32.27 6.51
CA GLY A 938 -1.21 32.71 7.68
C GLY A 938 -1.49 34.17 8.09
N THR A 939 -1.59 35.09 7.12
CA THR A 939 -1.82 36.53 7.38
C THR A 939 -3.28 36.91 7.65
N LYS A 940 -4.25 36.03 7.33
CA LYS A 940 -5.67 36.20 7.66
C LYS A 940 -6.13 35.33 8.83
N PHE A 941 -5.23 34.52 9.39
CA PHE A 941 -5.50 33.78 10.62
C PHE A 941 -5.90 34.77 11.74
N PRO A 942 -6.97 34.50 12.51
CA PRO A 942 -7.49 35.44 13.52
C PRO A 942 -6.65 35.49 14.81
N ILE A 943 -5.40 35.92 14.71
CA ILE A 943 -4.39 35.91 15.80
C ILE A 943 -4.80 36.63 17.10
N GLN A 944 -5.84 37.47 17.07
CA GLN A 944 -6.37 38.13 18.27
C GLN A 944 -6.87 37.12 19.32
N LEU A 945 -7.27 35.90 18.91
CA LEU A 945 -7.66 34.83 19.85
C LEU A 945 -6.51 34.35 20.76
N PHE A 946 -5.25 34.65 20.41
CA PHE A 946 -4.10 34.35 21.25
C PHE A 946 -3.84 35.42 22.32
N LYS A 947 -4.50 36.59 22.25
CA LYS A 947 -4.45 37.62 23.29
C LYS A 947 -5.37 37.23 24.45
N LYS A 948 -4.80 37.08 25.64
CA LYS A 948 -5.51 36.98 26.92
C LYS A 948 -5.10 38.15 27.80
#